data_AF-C3XUA0-F1
#
_entry.id   AF-C3XUA0-F1
#
_cell.length_a   1.000
_cell.length_b   1.000
_cell.length_c   1.000
_cell.angle_alpha   90.00
_cell.angle_beta   90.00
_cell.angle_gamma   90.00
#
_symmetry.space_group_name_H-M   'P 1'
#
loop_
_entity.id
_entity.type
_entity.pdbx_description
1 polymer ?
#
loop_
_entity_poly.entity_id
_entity_poly.type
_entity_poly.pdbx_seq_one_letter_code
_entity_poly.pdbx_strand_id
1 'polypeptide(L)'
;MALPPEKISELRQIIHNKLTQMDVHSRIRDAVSETMEESRVSERGGGAVGEEQVLESLRQRGIIDEILSEMSFEEEPPRDVRRPTKPATHFVDREDRIKTSTPAKKAAIDPTRRHLYLQVKGGKAFLEHLQEPEPLPGQVGPTFTLHVLFRGQRFRSKPVPCACDPDIQEGFLLELHSKGSGEAAQMADSTSLLSLCDPVHMVLIKTDVAGDTALLTSHYLEWRHVLAAQDGYTNTAVELMGVGTESKVPVGVLDIRLEILPHPVHTLAPDVITTQLNLEQSRRAERERLFLVYAKQWWREFLQIRGTNSSRLVKIFAQDENATNRPVCSFVRPLQAGRLLDTPRQAARFISLLTYEKASTVGGGPRAEQWCTMHAFLCRNKGDCEDHSVLLCSLLLGFGLDAYVCVSTKTNNTAHTGVLTLGMDGEATFWESLTGHRYSHQPINPDDPPAVEQPRPQYPYRSVGCVFNHQVFYANSQPTDAVEVCHFNFTDESGWKAMSEEAIKSVCGEGTLPLGPVFPPLCASLFDPGLLSADLELELRVLVTEHRKDLGLTTVWDNELSYLLTPALAAYEQERTTGQISGNEEFQQAIRRAVPDGHTFKGFPIQFLHRNARRAFAGCLRSPVCEEIVSCRGDHVRLAVRVRVFTYPEQACAVWIMFACKYRSIL
;
A
#
# COMPACT_ATOMS: atom_id res chain seq x y z
N MET A 1 -25.57 -25.98 -8.32
CA MET A 1 -26.90 -25.39 -8.65
C MET A 1 -27.51 -26.19 -9.81
N ALA A 2 -28.82 -26.46 -9.78
CA ALA A 2 -29.51 -27.26 -10.81
C ALA A 2 -29.84 -26.41 -12.07
N LEU A 3 -29.84 -27.05 -13.24
CA LEU A 3 -30.10 -26.41 -14.55
C LEU A 3 -31.54 -25.86 -14.65
N PRO A 4 -31.77 -24.76 -15.39
CA PRO A 4 -33.12 -24.22 -15.64
C PRO A 4 -34.05 -25.26 -16.29
N PRO A 5 -35.34 -25.32 -15.91
CA PRO A 5 -36.28 -26.34 -16.38
C PRO A 5 -36.51 -26.33 -17.89
N GLU A 6 -36.38 -25.16 -18.53
CA GLU A 6 -36.48 -25.00 -19.98
C GLU A 6 -35.35 -25.74 -20.70
N LYS A 7 -34.09 -25.58 -20.24
CA LYS A 7 -32.94 -26.33 -20.77
C LYS A 7 -33.04 -27.83 -20.55
N ILE A 8 -33.66 -28.26 -19.45
CA ILE A 8 -33.90 -29.69 -19.18
C ILE A 8 -34.91 -30.27 -20.19
N SER A 9 -35.94 -29.52 -20.57
CA SER A 9 -36.93 -29.96 -21.57
C SER A 9 -36.32 -30.08 -22.97
N GLU A 10 -35.48 -29.11 -23.33
CA GLU A 10 -34.76 -29.07 -24.60
C GLU A 10 -33.76 -30.22 -24.73
N LEU A 11 -32.99 -30.47 -23.66
CA LEU A 11 -32.09 -31.64 -23.55
C LEU A 11 -32.84 -32.96 -23.70
N ARG A 12 -34.00 -33.12 -23.04
CA ARG A 12 -34.82 -34.34 -23.17
C ARG A 12 -35.29 -34.59 -24.60
N GLN A 13 -35.67 -33.53 -25.32
CA GLN A 13 -36.13 -33.65 -26.70
C GLN A 13 -34.99 -33.97 -27.68
N ILE A 14 -33.81 -33.38 -27.48
CA ILE A 14 -32.59 -33.70 -28.25
C ILE A 14 -32.18 -35.17 -28.03
N ILE A 15 -32.17 -35.63 -26.77
CA ILE A 15 -31.85 -37.03 -26.43
C ILE A 15 -32.87 -37.99 -27.08
N HIS A 16 -34.16 -37.66 -27.05
CA HIS A 16 -35.21 -38.52 -27.63
C HIS A 16 -35.10 -38.63 -29.17
N ASN A 17 -34.83 -37.51 -29.85
CA ASN A 17 -34.62 -37.48 -31.32
C ASN A 17 -33.36 -38.24 -31.75
N LYS A 18 -32.33 -38.27 -30.90
CA LYS A 18 -31.08 -39.00 -31.18
C LYS A 18 -31.19 -40.49 -30.90
N LEU A 19 -31.89 -40.88 -29.83
CA LEU A 19 -32.18 -42.30 -29.58
C LEU A 19 -32.97 -42.93 -30.73
N THR A 20 -33.89 -42.19 -31.36
CA THR A 20 -34.69 -42.65 -32.50
C THR A 20 -33.94 -42.77 -33.83
N GLN A 21 -32.66 -42.36 -33.92
CA GLN A 21 -31.82 -42.68 -35.07
C GLN A 21 -31.60 -44.21 -35.14
N MET A 22 -31.90 -44.80 -36.30
CA MET A 22 -32.05 -46.25 -36.49
C MET A 22 -30.85 -47.10 -36.03
N ASP A 23 -29.66 -46.52 -35.90
CA ASP A 23 -28.43 -47.21 -35.54
C ASP A 23 -28.16 -47.21 -34.01
N VAL A 24 -28.54 -46.14 -33.29
CA VAL A 24 -28.28 -46.00 -31.84
C VAL A 24 -29.17 -46.96 -31.04
N HIS A 25 -30.45 -47.09 -31.41
CA HIS A 25 -31.36 -48.03 -30.75
C HIS A 25 -30.96 -49.49 -30.98
N SER A 26 -30.37 -49.85 -32.13
CA SER A 26 -29.85 -51.20 -32.38
C SER A 26 -28.63 -51.45 -31.50
N ARG A 27 -27.66 -50.53 -31.50
CA ARG A 27 -26.42 -50.64 -30.69
C ARG A 27 -26.69 -50.73 -29.19
N ILE A 28 -27.66 -49.97 -28.66
CA ILE A 28 -28.08 -50.07 -27.25
C ILE A 28 -28.75 -51.42 -26.99
N ARG A 29 -29.61 -51.90 -27.90
CA ARG A 29 -30.29 -53.20 -27.76
C ARG A 29 -29.30 -54.37 -27.78
N ASP A 30 -28.31 -54.32 -28.66
CA ASP A 30 -27.27 -55.35 -28.77
C ASP A 30 -26.40 -55.36 -27.50
N ALA A 31 -25.99 -54.18 -27.01
CA ALA A 31 -25.25 -54.05 -25.76
C ALA A 31 -26.04 -54.58 -24.55
N VAL A 32 -27.33 -54.26 -24.45
CA VAL A 32 -28.20 -54.79 -23.38
C VAL A 32 -28.37 -56.30 -23.51
N SER A 33 -28.57 -56.82 -24.73
CA SER A 33 -28.77 -58.26 -24.97
C SER A 33 -27.54 -59.08 -24.60
N GLU A 34 -26.34 -58.62 -24.98
CA GLU A 34 -25.07 -59.26 -24.59
C GLU A 34 -24.84 -59.17 -23.07
N THR A 35 -25.16 -58.04 -22.43
CA THR A 35 -25.01 -57.90 -20.97
C THR A 35 -25.97 -58.85 -20.22
N MET A 36 -27.15 -59.12 -20.79
CA MET A 36 -28.09 -60.12 -20.27
C MET A 36 -27.63 -61.57 -20.54
N GLU A 37 -26.94 -61.85 -21.64
CA GLU A 37 -26.36 -63.16 -21.93
C GLU A 37 -25.13 -63.46 -21.06
N GLU A 38 -24.23 -62.51 -20.85
CA GLU A 38 -23.07 -62.63 -19.94
C GLU A 38 -23.52 -62.88 -18.49
N SER A 39 -24.63 -62.27 -18.09
CA SER A 39 -25.24 -62.49 -16.78
C SER A 39 -25.86 -63.89 -16.64
N ARG A 40 -26.43 -64.46 -17.71
CA ARG A 40 -26.97 -65.84 -17.72
C ARG A 40 -25.88 -66.91 -17.66
N VAL A 41 -24.70 -66.64 -18.20
CA VAL A 41 -23.53 -67.56 -18.12
C VAL A 41 -22.93 -67.57 -16.71
N SER A 42 -23.22 -66.56 -15.89
CA SER A 42 -22.66 -66.38 -14.54
C SER A 42 -23.61 -66.76 -13.38
N GLU A 43 -24.70 -67.51 -13.59
CA GLU A 43 -25.58 -67.88 -12.48
C GLU A 43 -25.28 -69.23 -11.82
N ARG A 44 -24.77 -69.13 -10.58
CA ARG A 44 -25.30 -69.90 -9.43
C ARG A 44 -25.98 -69.00 -8.38
N GLY A 45 -26.48 -67.82 -8.77
CA GLY A 45 -27.26 -66.96 -7.89
C GLY A 45 -28.14 -66.01 -8.68
N GLY A 46 -29.46 -66.25 -8.64
CA GLY A 46 -30.51 -65.50 -9.35
C GLY A 46 -30.56 -64.02 -8.97
N GLY A 47 -29.91 -63.18 -9.75
CA GLY A 47 -29.85 -61.72 -9.55
C GLY A 47 -30.22 -60.98 -10.82
N ALA A 48 -31.31 -60.22 -10.80
CA ALA A 48 -31.72 -59.39 -11.92
C ALA A 48 -30.64 -58.33 -12.26
N VAL A 49 -30.31 -58.17 -13.54
CA VAL A 49 -29.35 -57.17 -14.03
C VAL A 49 -29.83 -55.77 -13.66
N GLY A 50 -29.01 -55.03 -12.90
CA GLY A 50 -29.33 -53.67 -12.44
C GLY A 50 -29.06 -52.60 -13.51
N GLU A 51 -29.85 -51.52 -13.50
CA GLU A 51 -29.73 -50.38 -14.43
C GLU A 51 -28.32 -49.78 -14.47
N GLU A 52 -27.62 -49.79 -13.33
CA GLU A 52 -26.27 -49.27 -13.17
C GLU A 52 -25.23 -50.08 -13.96
N GLN A 53 -25.40 -51.41 -14.04
CA GLN A 53 -24.53 -52.31 -14.82
C GLN A 53 -24.71 -52.11 -16.33
N VAL A 54 -25.96 -51.86 -16.75
CA VAL A 54 -26.27 -51.55 -18.16
C VAL A 54 -25.66 -50.20 -18.55
N LEU A 55 -25.79 -49.19 -17.69
CA LEU A 55 -25.18 -47.86 -17.91
C LEU A 55 -23.65 -47.95 -18.00
N GLU A 56 -23.02 -48.77 -17.17
CA GLU A 56 -21.57 -48.98 -17.21
C GLU A 56 -21.12 -49.70 -18.48
N SER A 57 -21.86 -50.72 -18.94
CA SER A 57 -21.63 -51.42 -20.22
C SER A 57 -21.75 -50.47 -21.42
N LEU A 58 -22.79 -49.62 -21.44
CA LEU A 58 -22.99 -48.62 -22.49
C LEU A 58 -21.88 -47.55 -22.49
N ARG A 59 -21.35 -47.19 -21.32
CA ARG A 59 -20.22 -46.27 -21.18
C ARG A 59 -18.90 -46.89 -21.65
N GLN A 60 -18.61 -48.13 -21.25
CA GLN A 60 -17.42 -48.86 -21.69
C GLN A 60 -17.37 -49.04 -23.21
N ARG A 61 -18.54 -49.21 -23.85
CA ARG A 61 -18.67 -49.29 -25.31
C ARG A 61 -18.63 -47.92 -26.02
N GLY A 62 -18.42 -46.83 -25.27
CA GLY A 62 -18.32 -45.48 -25.80
C GLY A 62 -19.64 -44.89 -26.33
N ILE A 63 -20.77 -45.58 -26.20
CA ILE A 63 -22.06 -45.14 -26.76
C ILE A 63 -22.56 -43.88 -26.02
N ILE A 64 -22.36 -43.82 -24.70
CA ILE A 64 -22.73 -42.65 -23.89
C ILE A 64 -21.82 -41.45 -24.19
N ASP A 65 -20.51 -41.68 -24.34
CA ASP A 65 -19.56 -40.62 -24.61
C ASP A 65 -19.70 -40.07 -26.04
N GLU A 66 -20.06 -40.91 -27.01
CA GLU A 66 -20.41 -40.52 -28.39
C GLU A 66 -21.63 -39.60 -28.40
N ILE A 67 -22.73 -40.00 -27.72
CA ILE A 67 -23.94 -39.16 -27.56
C ILE A 67 -23.59 -37.82 -26.88
N LEU A 68 -22.75 -37.82 -25.84
CA LEU A 68 -22.35 -36.62 -25.12
C LEU A 68 -21.43 -35.69 -25.94
N SER A 69 -20.55 -36.26 -26.77
CA SER A 69 -19.60 -35.50 -27.60
C SER A 69 -20.27 -34.75 -28.75
N GLU A 70 -21.33 -35.32 -29.33
CA GLU A 70 -22.12 -34.67 -30.38
C GLU A 70 -23.12 -33.62 -29.84
N MET A 71 -23.31 -33.55 -28.52
CA MET A 71 -24.15 -32.55 -27.86
C MET A 71 -23.41 -31.26 -27.50
N SER A 72 -22.18 -31.05 -28.00
CA SER A 72 -21.44 -29.80 -27.80
C SER A 72 -22.15 -28.61 -28.44
N PHE A 73 -22.63 -27.68 -27.59
CA PHE A 73 -23.35 -26.48 -27.98
C PHE A 73 -22.45 -25.53 -28.79
N GLU A 74 -22.89 -25.14 -29.99
CA GLU A 74 -22.27 -24.03 -30.72
C GLU A 74 -22.50 -22.72 -29.95
N GLU A 75 -21.42 -22.13 -29.42
CA GLU A 75 -21.47 -20.77 -28.87
C GLU A 75 -21.39 -19.75 -30.03
N GLU A 76 -22.46 -18.97 -30.24
CA GLU A 76 -22.45 -17.84 -31.18
C GLU A 76 -21.42 -16.76 -30.78
N PRO A 77 -20.73 -16.10 -31.73
CA PRO A 77 -19.73 -15.10 -31.42
C PRO A 77 -20.37 -13.74 -31.04
N PRO A 78 -19.82 -12.99 -30.07
CA PRO A 78 -20.40 -11.72 -29.66
C PRO A 78 -20.02 -10.56 -30.60
N ARG A 79 -21.02 -9.72 -30.91
CA ARG A 79 -20.88 -8.45 -31.63
C ARG A 79 -20.06 -7.43 -30.84
N ASP A 80 -19.23 -6.69 -31.58
CA ASP A 80 -18.34 -5.61 -31.13
C ASP A 80 -18.99 -4.57 -30.20
N VAL A 81 -18.46 -4.46 -28.97
CA VAL A 81 -18.53 -3.23 -28.17
C VAL A 81 -17.15 -3.02 -27.52
N ARG A 82 -16.44 -1.98 -27.97
CA ARG A 82 -15.14 -1.54 -27.45
C ARG A 82 -15.26 -1.18 -25.96
N ARG A 83 -14.54 -1.90 -25.10
CA ARG A 83 -14.26 -1.54 -23.69
C ARG A 83 -12.76 -1.27 -23.50
N PRO A 84 -12.37 -0.34 -22.61
CA PRO A 84 -10.97 -0.01 -22.38
C PRO A 84 -10.26 -1.15 -21.64
N THR A 85 -8.97 -1.31 -21.96
CA THR A 85 -8.05 -2.32 -21.45
C THR A 85 -7.91 -2.26 -19.92
N LYS A 86 -8.22 -3.37 -19.24
CA LYS A 86 -7.86 -3.60 -17.84
C LYS A 86 -6.45 -4.20 -17.77
N PRO A 87 -5.62 -3.85 -16.78
CA PRO A 87 -4.34 -4.51 -16.57
C PRO A 87 -4.56 -5.97 -16.15
N ALA A 88 -3.86 -6.88 -16.82
CA ALA A 88 -3.82 -8.29 -16.46
C ALA A 88 -2.98 -8.45 -15.18
N THR A 89 -3.61 -8.92 -14.09
CA THR A 89 -3.03 -9.64 -12.92
C THR A 89 -3.95 -9.50 -11.70
N HIS A 90 -5.12 -10.16 -11.73
CA HIS A 90 -5.90 -10.43 -10.53
C HIS A 90 -6.80 -11.64 -10.78
N PHE A 91 -6.57 -12.76 -10.08
CA PHE A 91 -7.43 -13.93 -10.16
C PHE A 91 -8.24 -14.07 -8.87
N VAL A 92 -9.55 -14.27 -9.02
CA VAL A 92 -10.43 -14.69 -7.93
C VAL A 92 -10.73 -16.15 -8.20
N ASP A 93 -10.15 -17.05 -7.41
CA ASP A 93 -10.53 -18.45 -7.45
C ASP A 93 -11.89 -18.60 -6.76
N ARG A 94 -12.88 -19.10 -7.50
CA ARG A 94 -14.14 -19.58 -6.94
C ARG A 94 -14.35 -20.98 -7.52
N GLU A 95 -14.20 -21.96 -6.63
CA GLU A 95 -14.53 -23.37 -6.78
C GLU A 95 -13.69 -24.16 -7.80
N ASP A 96 -12.66 -24.86 -7.31
CA ASP A 96 -12.44 -26.27 -7.68
C ASP A 96 -11.56 -27.00 -6.64
N ARG A 97 -12.16 -27.96 -5.96
CA ARG A 97 -11.52 -28.85 -4.98
C ARG A 97 -10.77 -29.96 -5.71
N ILE A 98 -9.51 -30.14 -5.33
CA ILE A 98 -8.71 -31.39 -5.44
C ILE A 98 -8.59 -31.93 -6.86
N LYS A 99 -7.57 -31.44 -7.59
CA LYS A 99 -6.69 -32.24 -8.45
C LYS A 99 -5.46 -31.41 -8.79
N THR A 100 -4.30 -32.05 -8.64
CA THR A 100 -2.98 -31.57 -9.03
C THR A 100 -2.95 -31.16 -10.51
N SER A 101 -3.21 -29.89 -10.79
CA SER A 101 -2.82 -29.27 -12.07
C SER A 101 -2.43 -27.84 -11.83
N THR A 102 -1.18 -27.55 -12.19
CA THR A 102 -0.49 -26.26 -12.24
C THR A 102 -1.41 -25.11 -12.67
N PRO A 103 -1.33 -23.89 -12.06
CA PRO A 103 -2.05 -22.69 -12.52
C PRO A 103 -1.72 -22.26 -13.96
N ALA A 104 -0.72 -22.91 -14.59
CA ALA A 104 -0.17 -22.63 -15.90
C ALA A 104 -1.16 -22.70 -17.07
N LYS A 105 -2.37 -23.25 -16.91
CA LYS A 105 -3.35 -23.34 -18.01
C LYS A 105 -4.25 -22.11 -18.20
N LYS A 106 -4.26 -21.12 -17.28
CA LYS A 106 -5.12 -19.92 -17.39
C LYS A 106 -4.42 -18.57 -17.20
N ALA A 107 -3.19 -18.54 -16.69
CA ALA A 107 -2.37 -17.33 -16.73
C ALA A 107 -1.62 -17.29 -18.06
N ALA A 108 -1.72 -16.20 -18.80
CA ALA A 108 -0.86 -15.93 -19.97
C ALA A 108 0.57 -15.64 -19.48
N ILE A 109 1.24 -16.67 -18.94
CA ILE A 109 2.62 -16.61 -18.50
C ILE A 109 3.46 -16.54 -19.76
N ASP A 110 4.23 -15.46 -19.90
CA ASP A 110 5.19 -15.34 -21.00
C ASP A 110 6.20 -16.49 -20.91
N PRO A 111 6.22 -17.43 -21.87
CA PRO A 111 7.12 -18.58 -21.83
C PRO A 111 8.58 -18.18 -22.03
N THR A 112 8.85 -16.94 -22.45
CA THR A 112 10.20 -16.42 -22.68
C THR A 112 10.84 -15.87 -21.40
N ARG A 113 10.07 -15.70 -20.32
CA ARG A 113 10.52 -15.08 -19.06
C ARG A 113 10.43 -16.04 -17.88
N ARG A 114 11.37 -15.89 -16.94
CA ARG A 114 11.35 -16.61 -15.66
C ARG A 114 10.53 -15.81 -14.64
N HIS A 115 9.73 -16.54 -13.88
CA HIS A 115 8.90 -16.04 -12.80
C HIS A 115 9.11 -16.92 -11.57
N LEU A 116 9.06 -16.31 -10.39
CA LEU A 116 8.93 -16.97 -9.11
C LEU A 116 7.46 -16.92 -8.71
N TYR A 117 6.80 -18.06 -8.66
CA TYR A 117 5.46 -18.19 -8.11
C TYR A 117 5.54 -18.44 -6.61
N LEU A 118 5.12 -17.45 -5.82
CA LEU A 118 5.01 -17.52 -4.37
C LEU A 118 3.56 -17.76 -4.00
N GLN A 119 3.26 -18.93 -3.44
CA GLN A 119 1.92 -19.32 -3.02
C GLN A 119 1.86 -19.47 -1.49
N VAL A 120 1.03 -18.67 -0.85
CA VAL A 120 0.70 -18.81 0.57
C VAL A 120 -0.42 -19.84 0.68
N LYS A 121 -0.20 -20.92 1.43
CA LYS A 121 -1.16 -22.02 1.62
C LYS A 121 -2.07 -21.80 2.82
N GLY A 122 -1.65 -20.99 3.78
CA GLY A 122 -2.39 -20.66 4.98
C GLY A 122 -1.45 -20.08 6.04
N GLY A 123 -2.04 -19.50 7.09
CA GLY A 123 -1.33 -19.12 8.30
C GLY A 123 -1.70 -20.03 9.47
N LYS A 124 -0.78 -20.15 10.43
CA LYS A 124 -0.98 -20.91 11.67
C LYS A 124 -0.36 -20.20 12.86
N ALA A 125 -0.82 -20.54 14.06
CA ALA A 125 -0.22 -20.13 15.33
C ALA A 125 -0.17 -18.60 15.55
N PHE A 126 -1.19 -17.86 15.08
CA PHE A 126 -1.41 -16.45 15.43
C PHE A 126 -2.08 -16.34 16.80
N LEU A 127 -1.31 -16.67 17.85
CA LEU A 127 -1.83 -16.95 19.20
C LEU A 127 -2.56 -15.76 19.86
N GLU A 128 -2.27 -14.53 19.46
CA GLU A 128 -2.99 -13.34 19.95
C GLU A 128 -4.48 -13.38 19.60
N HIS A 129 -4.86 -14.17 18.58
CA HIS A 129 -6.22 -14.29 18.06
C HIS A 129 -6.90 -15.59 18.47
N LEU A 130 -6.38 -16.30 19.49
CA LEU A 130 -6.95 -17.57 19.95
C LEU A 130 -8.34 -17.41 20.63
N GLN A 131 -8.62 -16.22 21.17
CA GLN A 131 -9.82 -15.94 21.99
C GLN A 131 -10.76 -14.90 21.36
N GLU A 132 -10.46 -14.39 20.16
CA GLU A 132 -11.36 -13.45 19.50
C GLU A 132 -12.60 -14.22 19.01
N PRO A 133 -13.83 -13.81 19.43
CA PRO A 133 -15.04 -14.48 18.98
C PRO A 133 -15.18 -14.34 17.47
N GLU A 134 -15.62 -15.40 16.80
CA GLU A 134 -15.92 -15.35 15.36
C GLU A 134 -16.92 -14.21 15.09
N PRO A 135 -16.64 -13.32 14.12
CA PRO A 135 -17.53 -12.22 13.82
C PRO A 135 -18.90 -12.76 13.39
N LEU A 136 -19.97 -12.20 13.96
CA LEU A 136 -21.35 -12.54 13.59
C LEU A 136 -21.57 -12.26 12.09
N PRO A 137 -22.44 -13.03 11.39
CA PRO A 137 -22.74 -12.79 9.98
C PRO A 137 -23.16 -11.34 9.73
N GLY A 138 -22.41 -10.63 8.88
CA GLY A 138 -22.66 -9.22 8.54
C GLY A 138 -21.92 -8.18 9.40
N GLN A 139 -21.22 -8.58 10.46
CA GLN A 139 -20.28 -7.70 11.16
C GLN A 139 -18.89 -7.75 10.50
N VAL A 140 -18.31 -6.58 10.27
CA VAL A 140 -16.94 -6.46 9.80
C VAL A 140 -16.00 -6.69 10.98
N GLY A 141 -15.27 -7.80 10.97
CA GLY A 141 -14.20 -8.07 11.93
C GLY A 141 -12.86 -7.47 11.48
N PRO A 142 -11.83 -7.50 12.35
CA PRO A 142 -10.48 -7.13 11.95
C PRO A 142 -9.95 -8.10 10.87
N THR A 143 -9.12 -7.62 9.97
CA THR A 143 -8.58 -8.42 8.85
C THR A 143 -7.06 -8.32 8.73
N PHE A 144 -6.42 -9.41 8.31
CA PHE A 144 -5.04 -9.43 7.82
C PHE A 144 -4.97 -9.18 6.32
N THR A 145 -3.98 -8.40 5.90
CA THR A 145 -3.58 -8.24 4.50
C THR A 145 -2.08 -8.45 4.38
N LEU A 146 -1.67 -9.40 3.53
CA LEU A 146 -0.26 -9.67 3.24
C LEU A 146 0.17 -8.85 2.02
N HIS A 147 1.23 -8.08 2.17
CA HIS A 147 1.86 -7.30 1.12
C HIS A 147 3.21 -7.91 0.74
N VAL A 148 3.51 -7.95 -0.56
CA VAL A 148 4.74 -8.52 -1.09
C VAL A 148 5.43 -7.50 -1.98
N LEU A 149 6.72 -7.24 -1.73
CA LEU A 149 7.58 -6.43 -2.58
C LEU A 149 8.76 -7.27 -3.06
N PHE A 150 8.98 -7.28 -4.37
CA PHE A 150 10.13 -7.93 -4.97
C PHE A 150 10.60 -7.17 -6.21
N ARG A 151 11.83 -6.64 -6.17
CA ARG A 151 12.47 -5.94 -7.31
C ARG A 151 11.58 -4.87 -7.97
N GLY A 152 10.87 -4.08 -7.15
CA GLY A 152 9.97 -3.02 -7.62
C GLY A 152 8.57 -3.51 -8.01
N GLN A 153 8.27 -4.80 -7.92
CA GLN A 153 6.91 -5.32 -8.10
C GLN A 153 6.22 -5.40 -6.74
N ARG A 154 5.01 -4.84 -6.65
CA ARG A 154 4.20 -4.86 -5.42
C ARG A 154 2.92 -5.64 -5.63
N PHE A 155 2.61 -6.47 -4.65
CA PHE A 155 1.39 -7.25 -4.59
C PHE A 155 0.77 -7.13 -3.20
N ARG A 156 -0.52 -7.44 -3.12
CA ARG A 156 -1.25 -7.58 -1.86
C ARG A 156 -2.27 -8.70 -1.97
N SER A 157 -2.48 -9.43 -0.88
CA SER A 157 -3.57 -10.40 -0.78
C SER A 157 -4.92 -9.69 -0.66
N LYS A 158 -5.99 -10.46 -0.75
CA LYS A 158 -7.29 -10.01 -0.21
C LYS A 158 -7.21 -9.88 1.32
N PRO A 159 -8.02 -8.99 1.91
CA PRO A 159 -8.20 -8.97 3.35
C PRO A 159 -8.86 -10.27 3.82
N VAL A 160 -8.29 -10.91 4.84
CA VAL A 160 -8.79 -12.15 5.44
C VAL A 160 -9.07 -11.91 6.92
N PRO A 161 -10.18 -12.41 7.50
CA PRO A 161 -10.47 -12.24 8.92
C PRO A 161 -9.29 -12.68 9.81
N CYS A 162 -9.01 -11.91 10.86
CA CYS A 162 -8.01 -12.31 11.84
C CYS A 162 -8.47 -13.58 12.57
N ALA A 163 -7.59 -14.55 12.69
CA ALA A 163 -7.82 -15.82 13.38
C ALA A 163 -6.47 -16.41 13.80
N CYS A 164 -6.47 -17.40 14.69
CA CYS A 164 -5.26 -18.17 15.02
C CYS A 164 -4.68 -18.87 13.79
N ASP A 165 -5.53 -19.40 12.91
CA ASP A 165 -5.15 -20.08 11.68
C ASP A 165 -5.82 -19.41 10.47
N PRO A 166 -5.31 -18.24 10.02
CA PRO A 166 -5.98 -17.44 8.99
C PRO A 166 -5.87 -18.06 7.59
N ASP A 167 -6.98 -18.05 6.85
CA ASP A 167 -7.08 -18.63 5.50
C ASP A 167 -6.64 -17.66 4.40
N ILE A 168 -5.37 -17.26 4.40
CA ILE A 168 -4.84 -16.23 3.47
C ILE A 168 -4.82 -16.71 2.01
N GLN A 169 -4.71 -18.03 1.77
CA GLN A 169 -4.63 -18.72 0.47
C GLN A 169 -4.52 -17.80 -0.77
N GLU A 170 -3.30 -17.36 -1.09
CA GLU A 170 -3.04 -16.38 -2.16
C GLU A 170 -1.81 -16.78 -2.98
N GLY A 171 -1.78 -16.41 -4.26
CA GLY A 171 -0.65 -16.67 -5.15
C GLY A 171 -0.13 -15.39 -5.82
N PHE A 172 1.18 -15.18 -5.76
CA PHE A 172 1.87 -14.04 -6.36
C PHE A 172 2.85 -14.53 -7.41
N LEU A 173 2.78 -13.96 -8.62
CA LEU A 173 3.70 -14.28 -9.72
C LEU A 173 4.72 -13.13 -9.84
N LEU A 174 5.95 -13.39 -9.40
CA LEU A 174 7.02 -12.41 -9.31
C LEU A 174 7.96 -12.57 -10.52
N GLU A 175 8.14 -11.54 -11.33
CA GLU A 175 9.02 -11.62 -12.49
C GLU A 175 10.51 -11.57 -12.09
N LEU A 176 11.34 -12.44 -12.69
CA LEU A 176 12.78 -12.57 -12.41
C LEU A 176 13.62 -11.89 -13.51
N HIS A 177 13.45 -10.58 -13.68
CA HIS A 177 14.24 -9.80 -14.65
C HIS A 177 15.60 -9.38 -14.09
N SER A 178 16.67 -9.43 -14.89
CA SER A 178 17.93 -8.76 -14.55
C SER A 178 17.76 -7.24 -14.68
N LYS A 179 18.41 -6.43 -13.82
CA LYS A 179 18.29 -4.97 -13.90
C LYS A 179 18.96 -4.51 -15.21
N GLY A 180 18.20 -3.89 -16.11
CA GLY A 180 18.68 -3.36 -17.39
C GLY A 180 18.44 -4.27 -18.61
N SER A 181 17.93 -5.49 -18.42
CA SER A 181 17.54 -6.34 -19.54
C SER A 181 16.11 -5.98 -19.96
N GLY A 182 15.94 -5.26 -21.07
CA GLY A 182 14.63 -4.88 -21.62
C GLY A 182 13.78 -6.08 -22.06
N GLU A 183 12.71 -5.82 -22.80
CA GLU A 183 11.77 -6.89 -23.24
C GLU A 183 12.41 -7.99 -24.11
N ALA A 184 13.61 -7.75 -24.65
CA ALA A 184 14.37 -8.68 -25.48
C ALA A 184 15.44 -9.51 -24.71
N ALA A 185 15.34 -9.59 -23.38
CA ALA A 185 16.31 -10.32 -22.56
C ALA A 185 16.26 -11.84 -22.80
N GLN A 186 17.42 -12.46 -22.97
CA GLN A 186 17.54 -13.92 -22.94
C GLN A 186 17.05 -14.45 -21.57
N MET A 187 16.28 -15.54 -21.60
CA MET A 187 15.76 -16.18 -20.39
C MET A 187 16.88 -16.48 -19.40
N ALA A 188 16.74 -16.01 -18.15
CA ALA A 188 17.76 -16.21 -17.11
C ALA A 188 17.97 -17.71 -16.83
N ASP A 189 19.25 -18.12 -16.85
CA ASP A 189 19.67 -19.45 -16.43
C ASP A 189 19.81 -19.53 -14.90
N SER A 190 19.97 -20.75 -14.36
CA SER A 190 20.01 -20.97 -12.91
C SER A 190 21.16 -20.20 -12.23
N THR A 191 22.29 -20.01 -12.91
CA THR A 191 23.43 -19.22 -12.40
C THR A 191 23.10 -17.73 -12.34
N SER A 192 22.46 -17.18 -13.38
CA SER A 192 21.97 -15.80 -13.39
C SER A 192 20.92 -15.59 -12.31
N LEU A 193 20.01 -16.54 -12.12
CA LEU A 193 19.01 -16.49 -11.04
C LEU A 193 19.65 -16.51 -9.65
N LEU A 194 20.72 -17.31 -9.44
CA LEU A 194 21.44 -17.35 -8.17
C LEU A 194 22.07 -15.99 -7.82
N SER A 195 22.49 -15.22 -8.84
CA SER A 195 23.05 -13.87 -8.67
C SER A 195 22.02 -12.79 -8.26
N LEU A 196 20.73 -13.09 -8.37
CA LEU A 196 19.65 -12.21 -7.94
C LEU A 196 19.49 -12.29 -6.42
N CYS A 197 20.27 -11.48 -5.69
CA CYS A 197 20.31 -11.52 -4.24
C CYS A 197 19.21 -10.74 -3.51
N ASP A 198 18.26 -10.13 -4.23
CA ASP A 198 17.15 -9.43 -3.58
C ASP A 198 16.20 -10.45 -2.90
N PRO A 199 15.92 -10.30 -1.61
CA PRO A 199 14.90 -11.12 -0.94
C PRO A 199 13.49 -10.66 -1.32
N VAL A 200 12.50 -11.53 -1.12
CA VAL A 200 11.09 -11.15 -1.19
C VAL A 200 10.70 -10.51 0.15
N HIS A 201 10.34 -9.23 0.13
CA HIS A 201 9.92 -8.52 1.34
C HIS A 201 8.43 -8.69 1.57
N MET A 202 8.09 -9.37 2.66
CA MET A 202 6.73 -9.70 3.08
C MET A 202 6.33 -8.82 4.28
N VAL A 203 5.19 -8.15 4.18
CA VAL A 203 4.67 -7.26 5.23
C VAL A 203 3.23 -7.67 5.55
N LEU A 204 2.94 -8.00 6.81
CA LEU A 204 1.58 -8.34 7.25
C LEU A 204 0.98 -7.15 8.00
N ILE A 205 -0.15 -6.66 7.51
CA ILE A 205 -0.91 -5.56 8.11
C ILE A 205 -2.20 -6.11 8.70
N LYS A 206 -2.48 -5.78 9.97
CA LYS A 206 -3.80 -5.92 10.58
C LYS A 206 -4.57 -4.63 10.34
N THR A 207 -5.84 -4.73 9.96
CA THR A 207 -6.77 -3.61 9.88
C THR A 207 -7.92 -3.89 10.83
N ASP A 208 -8.18 -2.97 11.76
CA ASP A 208 -9.27 -3.12 12.70
C ASP A 208 -10.63 -2.71 12.10
N VAL A 209 -11.68 -2.79 12.91
CA VAL A 209 -13.06 -2.45 12.49
C VAL A 209 -13.24 -0.95 12.22
N ALA A 210 -12.41 -0.10 12.84
CA ALA A 210 -12.42 1.34 12.62
C ALA A 210 -11.67 1.75 11.33
N GLY A 211 -10.90 0.82 10.75
CA GLY A 211 -10.04 1.03 9.59
C GLY A 211 -8.62 1.44 9.97
N ASP A 212 -8.26 1.42 11.25
CA ASP A 212 -6.90 1.68 11.70
C ASP A 212 -6.02 0.46 11.41
N THR A 213 -4.85 0.71 10.85
CA THR A 213 -3.89 -0.33 10.43
C THR A 213 -2.87 -0.62 11.54
N ALA A 214 -2.22 -1.78 11.53
CA ALA A 214 -1.09 -2.07 12.40
C ALA A 214 -0.12 -2.99 11.66
N LEU A 215 1.17 -2.69 11.77
CA LEU A 215 2.22 -3.53 11.21
C LEU A 215 2.50 -4.67 12.18
N LEU A 216 2.26 -5.91 11.75
CA LEU A 216 2.53 -7.09 12.58
C LEU A 216 3.91 -7.68 12.28
N THR A 217 4.31 -7.75 11.02
CA THR A 217 5.60 -8.33 10.62
C THR A 217 6.20 -7.63 9.41
N SER A 218 7.52 -7.68 9.32
CA SER A 218 8.32 -7.25 8.16
C SER A 218 9.40 -8.31 7.92
N HIS A 219 9.13 -9.28 7.05
CA HIS A 219 9.99 -10.45 6.85
C HIS A 219 10.68 -10.44 5.48
N TYR A 220 11.96 -10.81 5.42
CA TYR A 220 12.72 -10.94 4.18
C TYR A 220 12.93 -12.41 3.84
N LEU A 221 12.15 -12.93 2.89
CA LEU A 221 12.19 -14.32 2.47
C LEU A 221 13.30 -14.56 1.43
N GLU A 222 14.21 -15.49 1.74
CA GLU A 222 15.24 -15.97 0.80
C GLU A 222 14.67 -17.08 -0.09
N TRP A 223 14.38 -16.73 -1.33
CA TRP A 223 13.68 -17.59 -2.28
C TRP A 223 14.61 -18.53 -3.04
N ARG A 224 15.92 -18.24 -3.14
CA ARG A 224 16.85 -18.94 -4.06
C ARG A 224 17.06 -20.41 -3.74
N HIS A 225 16.69 -20.88 -2.55
CA HIS A 225 16.67 -22.31 -2.21
C HIS A 225 15.83 -23.14 -3.18
N VAL A 226 14.82 -22.55 -3.82
CA VAL A 226 14.00 -23.22 -4.84
C VAL A 226 14.80 -23.65 -6.08
N LEU A 227 15.97 -23.05 -6.33
CA LEU A 227 16.83 -23.39 -7.47
C LEU A 227 17.47 -24.79 -7.35
N ALA A 228 17.45 -25.39 -6.15
CA ALA A 228 17.90 -26.76 -5.93
C ALA A 228 16.75 -27.80 -5.96
N ALA A 229 15.49 -27.37 -6.12
CA ALA A 229 14.34 -28.28 -6.06
C ALA A 229 14.23 -29.13 -7.33
N GLN A 230 14.38 -30.45 -7.19
CA GLN A 230 14.24 -31.42 -8.28
C GLN A 230 12.80 -31.51 -8.81
N ASP A 231 11.83 -31.43 -7.90
CA ASP A 231 10.40 -31.46 -8.22
C ASP A 231 9.86 -30.11 -8.73
N GLY A 232 10.74 -29.11 -8.90
CA GLY A 232 10.41 -27.78 -9.42
C GLY A 232 9.82 -26.78 -8.42
N TYR A 233 9.47 -27.24 -7.21
CA TYR A 233 8.94 -26.40 -6.14
C TYR A 233 9.55 -26.72 -4.78
N THR A 234 9.44 -25.78 -3.84
CA THR A 234 9.84 -25.96 -2.44
C THR A 234 8.71 -25.51 -1.53
N ASN A 235 8.43 -26.28 -0.47
CA ASN A 235 7.51 -25.87 0.58
C ASN A 235 8.32 -25.48 1.82
N THR A 236 8.01 -24.32 2.39
CA THR A 236 8.70 -23.76 3.56
C THR A 236 7.67 -23.20 4.53
N ALA A 237 7.82 -23.51 5.81
CA ALA A 237 7.13 -22.83 6.89
C ALA A 237 7.95 -21.59 7.29
N VAL A 238 7.37 -20.41 7.15
CA VAL A 238 8.04 -19.13 7.43
C VAL A 238 7.52 -18.59 8.76
N GLU A 239 8.39 -18.59 9.76
CA GLU A 239 8.12 -17.95 11.05
C GLU A 239 8.18 -16.42 10.91
N LEU A 240 7.07 -15.77 11.24
CA LEU A 240 6.93 -14.32 11.20
C LEU A 240 7.23 -13.75 12.58
N MET A 241 8.22 -12.87 12.64
CA MET A 241 8.56 -12.15 13.87
C MET A 241 7.78 -10.84 13.95
N GLY A 242 7.55 -10.37 15.18
CA GLY A 242 6.95 -9.06 15.46
C GLY A 242 7.83 -7.90 14.98
N VAL A 243 7.45 -6.68 15.33
CA VAL A 243 8.20 -5.47 14.99
C VAL A 243 8.55 -4.65 16.22
N GLY A 244 9.54 -3.77 16.10
CA GLY A 244 9.99 -2.90 17.18
C GLY A 244 10.46 -3.68 18.40
N THR A 245 9.84 -3.43 19.56
CA THR A 245 10.16 -4.11 20.82
C THR A 245 9.82 -5.60 20.80
N GLU A 246 8.91 -6.02 19.91
CA GLU A 246 8.46 -7.41 19.73
C GLU A 246 9.17 -8.10 18.55
N SER A 247 10.22 -7.51 17.99
CA SER A 247 11.03 -8.08 16.89
C SER A 247 11.63 -9.46 17.16
N LYS A 248 11.64 -9.91 18.42
CA LYS A 248 12.11 -11.25 18.84
C LYS A 248 10.98 -12.18 19.28
N VAL A 249 9.73 -11.74 19.17
CA VAL A 249 8.54 -12.51 19.52
C VAL A 249 7.89 -13.01 18.22
N PRO A 250 7.63 -14.32 18.08
CA PRO A 250 6.93 -14.82 16.91
C PRO A 250 5.45 -14.40 16.96
N VAL A 251 4.94 -13.91 15.83
CA VAL A 251 3.55 -13.52 15.63
C VAL A 251 2.72 -14.68 15.07
N GLY A 252 3.33 -15.51 14.22
CA GLY A 252 2.67 -16.65 13.58
C GLY A 252 3.55 -17.27 12.50
N VAL A 253 3.03 -18.28 11.81
CA VAL A 253 3.75 -19.00 10.75
C VAL A 253 2.93 -18.98 9.46
N LEU A 254 3.58 -18.75 8.32
CA LEU A 254 2.98 -18.92 7.00
C LEU A 254 3.52 -20.18 6.33
N ASP A 255 2.63 -21.03 5.84
CA ASP A 255 3.00 -22.14 4.96
C ASP A 255 3.11 -21.61 3.52
N ILE A 256 4.32 -21.60 2.96
CA ILE A 256 4.62 -21.04 1.64
C ILE A 256 5.13 -22.12 0.69
N ARG A 257 4.63 -22.10 -0.55
CA ARG A 257 5.20 -22.85 -1.67
C ARG A 257 5.84 -21.88 -2.66
N LEU A 258 7.08 -22.17 -3.05
CA LEU A 258 7.83 -21.44 -4.06
C LEU A 258 8.04 -22.33 -5.29
N GLU A 259 7.87 -21.79 -6.49
CA GLU A 259 8.04 -22.53 -7.75
C GLU A 259 8.62 -21.60 -8.82
N ILE A 260 9.56 -22.10 -9.63
CA ILE A 260 10.11 -21.33 -10.76
C ILE A 260 9.38 -21.70 -12.04
N LEU A 261 8.84 -20.70 -12.72
CA LEU A 261 8.04 -20.85 -13.94
C LEU A 261 8.67 -20.12 -15.13
N PRO A 262 8.85 -20.75 -16.30
CA PRO A 262 8.78 -22.20 -16.53
C PRO A 262 9.81 -22.96 -15.69
N HIS A 263 9.62 -24.28 -15.53
CA HIS A 263 10.55 -25.10 -14.75
C HIS A 263 11.98 -25.03 -15.33
N PRO A 264 13.01 -24.88 -14.49
CA PRO A 264 14.39 -24.91 -14.95
C PRO A 264 14.77 -26.33 -15.37
N VAL A 265 15.50 -26.45 -16.49
CA VAL A 265 16.00 -27.74 -17.01
C VAL A 265 17.13 -28.29 -16.13
N HIS A 266 17.87 -27.41 -15.47
CA HIS A 266 19.00 -27.75 -14.60
C HIS A 266 18.81 -27.12 -13.22
N THR A 267 18.86 -27.95 -12.18
CA THR A 267 18.89 -27.52 -10.78
C THR A 267 20.33 -27.28 -10.32
N LEU A 268 20.50 -26.38 -9.36
CA LEU A 268 21.80 -26.17 -8.70
C LEU A 268 21.96 -27.15 -7.53
N ALA A 269 23.21 -27.48 -7.19
CA ALA A 269 23.47 -28.26 -5.99
C ALA A 269 23.18 -27.41 -4.73
N PRO A 270 22.53 -27.96 -3.68
CA PRO A 270 22.22 -27.21 -2.46
C PRO A 270 23.45 -26.50 -1.85
N ASP A 271 24.60 -27.18 -1.81
CA ASP A 271 25.84 -26.64 -1.26
C ASP A 271 26.35 -25.40 -2.00
N VAL A 272 26.12 -25.31 -3.32
CA VAL A 272 26.49 -24.13 -4.12
C VAL A 272 25.63 -22.94 -3.71
N ILE A 273 24.32 -23.15 -3.51
CA ILE A 273 23.40 -22.10 -3.07
C ILE A 273 23.79 -21.64 -1.66
N THR A 274 23.90 -22.55 -0.69
CA THR A 274 24.28 -22.22 0.69
C THR A 274 25.62 -21.51 0.76
N THR A 275 26.62 -21.95 -0.02
CA THR A 275 27.93 -21.28 -0.08
C THR A 275 27.80 -19.84 -0.60
N GLN A 276 27.03 -19.65 -1.68
CA GLN A 276 26.79 -18.30 -2.22
C GLN A 276 26.09 -17.39 -1.20
N LEU A 277 25.04 -17.87 -0.54
CA LEU A 277 24.30 -17.11 0.47
C LEU A 277 25.20 -16.71 1.65
N ASN A 278 26.01 -17.65 2.15
CA ASN A 278 26.95 -17.39 3.24
C ASN A 278 28.02 -16.36 2.84
N LEU A 279 28.53 -16.42 1.59
CA LEU A 279 29.49 -15.44 1.08
C LEU A 279 28.87 -14.04 0.97
N GLU A 280 27.62 -13.94 0.49
CA GLU A 280 26.89 -12.67 0.40
C GLU A 280 26.63 -12.07 1.79
N GLN A 281 26.15 -12.88 2.74
CA GLN A 281 25.92 -12.46 4.13
C GLN A 281 27.22 -12.00 4.80
N SER A 282 28.32 -12.75 4.63
CA SER A 282 29.63 -12.40 5.19
C SER A 282 30.15 -11.08 4.61
N ARG A 283 30.03 -10.88 3.29
CA ARG A 283 30.42 -9.62 2.62
C ARG A 283 29.60 -8.44 3.13
N ARG A 284 28.30 -8.62 3.34
CA ARG A 284 27.41 -7.59 3.88
C ARG A 284 27.80 -7.23 5.32
N ALA A 285 27.96 -8.22 6.18
CA ALA A 285 28.36 -8.00 7.58
C ALA A 285 29.71 -7.27 7.68
N GLU A 286 30.68 -7.61 6.82
CA GLU A 286 31.98 -6.95 6.81
C GLU A 286 31.88 -5.48 6.36
N ARG A 287 31.08 -5.16 5.34
CA ARG A 287 30.83 -3.76 4.91
C ARG A 287 30.18 -2.94 6.03
N GLU A 288 29.15 -3.49 6.67
CA GLU A 288 28.47 -2.85 7.80
C GLU A 288 29.43 -2.61 8.97
N ARG A 289 30.31 -3.58 9.26
CA ARG A 289 31.36 -3.48 10.29
C ARG A 289 32.38 -2.38 9.97
N LEU A 290 32.88 -2.34 8.74
CA LEU A 290 33.85 -1.33 8.29
C LEU A 290 33.25 0.08 8.36
N PHE A 291 32.00 0.25 7.90
CA PHE A 291 31.31 1.53 7.99
C PHE A 291 31.08 1.95 9.44
N LEU A 292 30.76 1.03 10.35
CA LEU A 292 30.64 1.34 11.79
C LEU A 292 31.96 1.83 12.40
N VAL A 293 33.08 1.20 12.04
CA VAL A 293 34.42 1.64 12.48
C VAL A 293 34.73 3.05 11.94
N TYR A 294 34.48 3.28 10.66
CA TYR A 294 34.61 4.58 10.03
C TYR A 294 33.75 5.65 10.72
N ALA A 295 32.46 5.39 10.91
CA ALA A 295 31.53 6.30 11.55
C ALA A 295 31.95 6.68 12.98
N LYS A 296 32.46 5.72 13.76
CA LYS A 296 33.00 5.98 15.11
C LYS A 296 34.24 6.88 15.07
N GLN A 297 35.12 6.70 14.09
CA GLN A 297 36.26 7.60 13.93
C GLN A 297 35.80 9.00 13.52
N TRP A 298 34.95 9.09 12.50
CA TRP A 298 34.40 10.35 12.01
C TRP A 298 33.68 11.13 13.11
N TRP A 299 32.91 10.44 13.97
CA TRP A 299 32.23 11.06 15.12
C TRP A 299 33.22 11.65 16.14
N ARG A 300 34.30 10.93 16.45
CA ARG A 300 35.34 11.45 17.35
C ARG A 300 35.99 12.72 16.79
N GLU A 301 36.26 12.75 15.49
CA GLU A 301 36.79 13.94 14.82
C GLU A 301 35.79 15.10 14.86
N PHE A 302 34.49 14.84 14.63
CA PHE A 302 33.44 15.85 14.72
C PHE A 302 33.39 16.51 16.11
N LEU A 303 33.48 15.70 17.18
CA LEU A 303 33.50 16.19 18.55
C LEU A 303 34.74 17.03 18.89
N GLN A 304 35.87 16.81 18.18
CA GLN A 304 37.10 17.57 18.38
C GLN A 304 37.04 18.98 17.76
N ILE A 305 36.14 19.24 16.80
CA ILE A 305 36.03 20.55 16.15
C ILE A 305 35.58 21.62 17.15
N ARG A 306 34.53 21.34 17.94
CA ARG A 306 33.99 22.24 18.97
C ARG A 306 33.35 21.45 20.11
N GLY A 307 33.51 21.91 21.35
CA GLY A 307 32.91 21.26 22.52
C GLY A 307 31.37 21.19 22.51
N THR A 308 30.72 22.18 21.88
CA THR A 308 29.25 22.23 21.72
C THR A 308 28.70 21.19 20.75
N ASN A 309 29.55 20.50 19.97
CA ASN A 309 29.12 19.47 19.03
C ASN A 309 28.53 18.23 19.73
N SER A 310 28.91 17.99 20.99
CA SER A 310 28.40 16.86 21.79
C SER A 310 26.90 16.92 22.09
N SER A 311 26.30 18.12 22.08
CA SER A 311 24.86 18.33 22.31
C SER A 311 24.04 18.44 21.03
N ARG A 312 24.67 18.39 19.85
CA ARG A 312 23.97 18.53 18.55
C ARG A 312 23.27 17.22 18.17
N LEU A 313 22.09 17.34 17.58
CA LEU A 313 21.32 16.19 17.08
C LEU A 313 21.90 15.67 15.76
N VAL A 314 22.93 14.83 15.85
CA VAL A 314 23.54 14.18 14.69
C VAL A 314 23.16 12.70 14.68
N LYS A 315 22.39 12.28 13.66
CA LYS A 315 21.85 10.93 13.56
C LYS A 315 22.56 10.16 12.44
N ILE A 316 23.53 9.31 12.79
CA ILE A 316 24.26 8.48 11.81
C ILE A 316 23.55 7.16 11.53
N PHE A 317 22.98 6.55 12.58
CA PHE A 317 22.29 5.25 12.52
C PHE A 317 20.88 5.36 13.09
N ALA A 318 19.94 4.61 12.51
CA ALA A 318 18.59 4.41 12.99
C ALA A 318 18.23 2.93 13.00
N GLN A 319 17.25 2.53 13.82
CA GLN A 319 16.74 1.16 13.84
C GLN A 319 15.52 1.04 12.92
N ASP A 320 15.53 0.00 12.09
CA ASP A 320 14.35 -0.35 11.30
C ASP A 320 13.27 -1.05 12.13
N GLU A 321 12.13 -1.36 11.53
CA GLU A 321 11.03 -2.09 12.18
C GLU A 321 11.42 -3.48 12.69
N ASN A 322 12.51 -4.04 12.20
CA ASN A 322 13.06 -5.33 12.64
C ASN A 322 14.18 -5.16 13.69
N ALA A 323 14.27 -3.98 14.31
CA ALA A 323 15.31 -3.60 15.27
C ALA A 323 16.75 -3.71 14.72
N THR A 324 16.92 -3.68 13.40
CA THR A 324 18.23 -3.71 12.74
C THR A 324 18.77 -2.28 12.62
N ASN A 325 19.98 -2.04 13.15
CA ASN A 325 20.65 -0.75 13.00
C ASN A 325 21.12 -0.55 11.56
N ARG A 326 20.72 0.56 10.94
CA ARG A 326 21.10 0.93 9.57
C ARG A 326 21.61 2.37 9.50
N PRO A 327 22.55 2.67 8.59
CA PRO A 327 22.91 4.06 8.29
C PRO A 327 21.68 4.83 7.80
N VAL A 328 21.48 6.06 8.27
CA VAL A 328 20.29 6.87 7.90
C VAL A 328 20.19 7.12 6.39
N CYS A 329 21.32 7.23 5.69
CA CYS A 329 21.39 7.38 4.24
C CYS A 329 20.76 6.21 3.48
N SER A 330 20.64 5.02 4.09
CA SER A 330 20.05 3.84 3.44
C SER A 330 18.52 3.88 3.35
N PHE A 331 17.87 4.78 4.09
CA PHE A 331 16.41 4.96 4.07
C PHE A 331 15.94 5.88 2.95
N VAL A 332 16.84 6.66 2.33
CA VAL A 332 16.52 7.60 1.26
C VAL A 332 17.03 7.05 -0.07
N ARG A 333 16.25 7.21 -1.14
CA ARG A 333 16.66 7.02 -2.54
C ARG A 333 15.78 7.89 -3.43
N PRO A 334 16.25 8.32 -4.62
CA PRO A 334 15.37 8.96 -5.59
C PRO A 334 14.18 8.05 -5.93
N LEU A 335 12.96 8.55 -5.74
CA LEU A 335 11.72 7.84 -6.01
C LEU A 335 10.91 8.64 -7.04
N GLN A 336 10.75 8.07 -8.23
CA GLN A 336 9.91 8.66 -9.25
C GLN A 336 8.44 8.33 -8.97
N ALA A 337 7.59 9.37 -8.93
CA ALA A 337 6.15 9.22 -8.70
C ALA A 337 5.36 8.72 -9.92
N GLY A 338 6.04 8.43 -11.05
CA GLY A 338 5.42 8.08 -12.31
C GLY A 338 4.47 9.20 -12.79
N ARG A 339 3.25 8.84 -13.18
CA ARG A 339 2.18 9.78 -13.56
C ARG A 339 1.16 9.99 -12.42
N LEU A 340 1.54 9.68 -11.18
CA LEU A 340 0.62 9.77 -10.04
C LEU A 340 0.72 11.10 -9.28
N LEU A 341 1.85 11.80 -9.41
CA LEU A 341 2.08 13.12 -8.84
C LEU A 341 2.77 13.98 -9.91
N ASP A 342 2.20 15.14 -10.21
CA ASP A 342 2.63 16.04 -11.27
C ASP A 342 3.70 17.03 -10.80
N THR A 343 3.74 17.36 -9.51
CA THR A 343 4.66 18.38 -8.98
C THR A 343 5.25 18.03 -7.60
N PRO A 344 6.41 18.61 -7.25
CA PRO A 344 6.99 18.53 -5.90
C PRO A 344 6.04 18.99 -4.78
N ARG A 345 5.20 20.00 -5.04
CA ARG A 345 4.22 20.49 -4.06
C ARG A 345 3.08 19.50 -3.86
N GLN A 346 2.61 18.87 -4.94
CA GLN A 346 1.64 17.79 -4.85
C GLN A 346 2.21 16.58 -4.11
N ALA A 347 3.50 16.29 -4.25
CA ALA A 347 4.18 15.29 -3.42
C ALA A 347 4.18 15.68 -1.94
N ALA A 348 4.55 16.92 -1.59
CA ALA A 348 4.45 17.40 -0.21
C ALA A 348 3.01 17.31 0.36
N ARG A 349 2.01 17.63 -0.46
CA ARG A 349 0.60 17.47 -0.10
C ARG A 349 0.25 15.99 0.11
N PHE A 350 0.61 15.10 -0.80
CA PHE A 350 0.39 13.65 -0.65
C PHE A 350 0.96 13.13 0.68
N ILE A 351 2.21 13.49 1.01
CA ILE A 351 2.84 13.04 2.25
C ILE A 351 2.11 13.56 3.48
N SER A 352 1.65 14.82 3.47
CA SER A 352 0.87 15.39 4.57
C SER A 352 -0.49 14.72 4.80
N LEU A 353 -0.95 13.88 3.87
CA LEU A 353 -2.21 13.14 3.97
C LEU A 353 -2.02 11.73 4.54
N LEU A 354 -0.78 11.24 4.64
CA LEU A 354 -0.47 10.01 5.37
C LEU A 354 -0.64 10.27 6.86
N THR A 355 -1.11 9.25 7.60
CA THR A 355 -1.46 9.47 9.00
C THR A 355 -0.23 9.55 9.87
N TYR A 356 -0.14 10.62 10.67
CA TYR A 356 0.90 10.79 11.65
C TYR A 356 0.65 9.94 12.91
N GLU A 357 1.59 9.06 13.25
CA GLU A 357 1.54 8.24 14.46
C GLU A 357 2.95 8.10 15.05
N LYS A 358 3.15 8.60 16.27
CA LYS A 358 4.39 8.36 17.01
C LYS A 358 4.43 6.94 17.53
N ALA A 359 5.56 6.26 17.39
CA ALA A 359 5.77 4.94 17.99
C ALA A 359 5.59 5.03 19.52
N SER A 360 4.65 4.24 20.05
CA SER A 360 4.42 4.12 21.49
C SER A 360 5.22 2.93 22.04
N THR A 361 5.82 3.09 23.21
CA THR A 361 6.48 2.00 23.93
C THR A 361 5.51 1.38 24.93
N VAL A 362 5.31 0.07 24.83
CA VAL A 362 4.54 -0.68 25.84
C VAL A 362 5.26 -0.57 27.19
N GLY A 363 4.52 -0.26 28.25
CA GLY A 363 5.06 -0.19 29.62
C GLY A 363 5.75 1.13 30.01
N GLY A 364 5.60 2.21 29.24
CA GLY A 364 6.05 3.55 29.64
C GLY A 364 7.57 3.75 29.67
N GLY A 365 8.34 2.84 29.06
CA GLY A 365 9.79 2.99 28.88
C GLY A 365 10.15 4.14 27.93
N PRO A 366 11.42 4.58 27.92
CA PRO A 366 11.87 5.64 27.01
C PRO A 366 11.53 5.27 25.58
N ARG A 367 10.90 6.21 24.87
CA ARG A 367 10.38 6.05 23.51
C ARG A 367 11.45 5.44 22.60
N ALA A 368 11.13 4.34 21.94
CA ALA A 368 11.98 3.74 20.93
C ALA A 368 11.68 4.41 19.58
N GLU A 369 12.62 5.21 19.10
CA GLU A 369 12.58 5.78 17.75
C GLU A 369 12.79 4.65 16.73
N GLN A 370 11.84 4.46 15.82
CA GLN A 370 11.84 3.41 14.80
C GLN A 370 11.64 4.05 13.43
N TRP A 371 12.52 3.75 12.48
CA TRP A 371 12.44 4.23 11.10
C TRP A 371 11.95 3.09 10.22
N CYS A 372 10.73 3.17 9.72
CA CYS A 372 10.18 2.10 8.91
C CYS A 372 10.87 2.05 7.55
N THR A 373 11.08 0.84 7.02
CA THR A 373 11.35 0.69 5.58
C THR A 373 10.20 1.31 4.79
N MET A 374 10.52 1.87 3.62
CA MET A 374 9.50 2.56 2.81
C MET A 374 8.33 1.64 2.46
N HIS A 375 8.58 0.37 2.18
CA HIS A 375 7.52 -0.61 1.93
C HIS A 375 6.59 -0.80 3.14
N ALA A 376 7.16 -0.98 4.34
CA ALA A 376 6.36 -1.09 5.56
C ALA A 376 5.56 0.18 5.84
N PHE A 377 6.17 1.37 5.69
CA PHE A 377 5.48 2.65 5.87
C PHE A 377 4.32 2.83 4.90
N LEU A 378 4.53 2.59 3.61
CA LEU A 378 3.47 2.72 2.59
C LEU A 378 2.32 1.72 2.82
N CYS A 379 2.63 0.47 3.17
CA CYS A 379 1.60 -0.54 3.45
C CYS A 379 0.82 -0.23 4.74
N ARG A 380 1.49 0.33 5.75
CA ARG A 380 0.85 0.75 6.99
C ARG A 380 0.02 2.03 6.80
N ASN A 381 0.41 2.91 5.87
CA ASN A 381 -0.21 4.24 5.63
C ASN A 381 -0.20 5.13 6.89
N LYS A 382 0.80 4.92 7.76
CA LYS A 382 1.05 5.75 8.94
C LYS A 382 2.44 5.53 9.51
N GLY A 383 2.97 6.56 10.17
CA GLY A 383 4.32 6.57 10.71
C GLY A 383 4.67 7.90 11.39
N ASP A 384 5.92 8.02 11.84
CA ASP A 384 6.40 9.23 12.52
C ASP A 384 6.97 10.25 11.50
N CYS A 385 7.51 11.37 11.99
CA CYS A 385 7.98 12.45 11.13
C CYS A 385 9.21 12.06 10.31
N GLU A 386 10.00 11.12 10.80
CA GLU A 386 11.14 10.49 10.13
C GLU A 386 10.68 9.78 8.85
N ASP A 387 9.66 8.91 8.96
CA ASP A 387 9.11 8.15 7.84
C ASP A 387 8.56 9.08 6.74
N HIS A 388 7.81 10.11 7.14
CA HIS A 388 7.25 11.11 6.24
C HIS A 388 8.35 11.91 5.53
N SER A 389 9.37 12.34 6.27
CA SER A 389 10.46 13.14 5.72
C SER A 389 11.37 12.34 4.80
N VAL A 390 11.63 11.06 5.11
CA VAL A 390 12.36 10.15 4.24
C VAL A 390 11.63 9.95 2.90
N LEU A 391 10.32 9.71 2.93
CA LEU A 391 9.54 9.53 1.71
C LEU A 391 9.43 10.83 0.90
N LEU A 392 9.22 11.97 1.55
CA LEU A 392 9.19 13.27 0.87
C LEU A 392 10.54 13.58 0.22
N CYS A 393 11.66 13.44 0.94
CA CYS A 393 12.99 13.64 0.39
C CYS A 393 13.25 12.74 -0.83
N SER A 394 12.87 11.47 -0.73
CA SER A 394 12.96 10.50 -1.84
C SER A 394 12.17 10.96 -3.07
N LEU A 395 10.95 11.47 -2.90
CA LEU A 395 10.14 12.01 -4.00
C LEU A 395 10.74 13.29 -4.60
N LEU A 396 11.21 14.23 -3.78
CA LEU A 396 11.83 15.47 -4.26
C LEU A 396 13.11 15.19 -5.07
N LEU A 397 13.95 14.24 -4.60
CA LEU A 397 15.08 13.72 -5.37
C LEU A 397 14.62 13.10 -6.70
N GLY A 398 13.50 12.37 -6.70
CA GLY A 398 12.90 11.80 -7.92
C GLY A 398 12.40 12.84 -8.92
N PHE A 399 12.00 14.03 -8.46
CA PHE A 399 11.73 15.20 -9.30
C PHE A 399 12.99 15.97 -9.72
N GLY A 400 14.17 15.53 -9.30
CA GLY A 400 15.45 16.15 -9.64
C GLY A 400 15.82 17.37 -8.78
N LEU A 401 15.19 17.56 -7.63
CA LEU A 401 15.59 18.61 -6.68
C LEU A 401 16.78 18.14 -5.83
N ASP A 402 17.66 19.07 -5.48
CA ASP A 402 18.74 18.82 -4.52
C ASP A 402 18.18 18.80 -3.09
N ALA A 403 17.73 17.63 -2.66
CA ALA A 403 16.95 17.44 -1.44
C ALA A 403 17.68 16.61 -0.38
N TYR A 404 17.46 16.97 0.88
CA TYR A 404 18.09 16.38 2.05
C TYR A 404 17.07 16.20 3.17
N VAL A 405 17.16 15.09 3.89
CA VAL A 405 16.53 14.94 5.20
C VAL A 405 17.30 15.81 6.19
N CYS A 406 16.60 16.60 6.97
CA CYS A 406 17.15 17.53 7.95
C CYS A 406 16.75 17.11 9.37
N VAL A 407 17.74 16.80 10.21
CA VAL A 407 17.54 16.44 11.62
C VAL A 407 17.68 17.71 12.45
N SER A 408 16.57 18.09 13.09
CA SER A 408 16.39 19.41 13.68
C SER A 408 15.68 19.36 15.03
N THR A 409 15.58 20.51 15.69
CA THR A 409 14.62 20.74 16.78
C THR A 409 13.56 21.73 16.35
N LYS A 410 12.34 21.58 16.87
CA LYS A 410 11.30 22.61 16.78
C LYS A 410 11.50 23.71 17.83
N THR A 411 10.79 24.82 17.70
CA THR A 411 10.80 25.95 18.67
C THR A 411 10.53 25.54 20.11
N ASN A 412 9.78 24.45 20.32
CA ASN A 412 9.51 23.83 21.62
C ASN A 412 10.61 22.85 22.10
N ASN A 413 11.78 22.82 21.45
CA ASN A 413 12.90 21.90 21.69
C ASN A 413 12.61 20.40 21.48
N THR A 414 11.53 20.04 20.78
CA THR A 414 11.33 18.63 20.41
C THR A 414 12.15 18.29 19.18
N ALA A 415 12.87 17.17 19.21
CA ALA A 415 13.51 16.60 18.03
C ALA A 415 12.45 16.39 16.93
N HIS A 416 12.81 16.75 15.71
CA HIS A 416 11.94 16.67 14.54
C HIS A 416 12.77 16.51 13.28
N THR A 417 12.27 15.71 12.36
CA THR A 417 12.89 15.49 11.06
C THR A 417 12.07 16.19 9.97
N GLY A 418 12.69 17.09 9.22
CA GLY A 418 12.08 17.78 8.07
C GLY A 418 12.85 17.50 6.78
N VAL A 419 12.49 18.17 5.69
CA VAL A 419 13.23 18.09 4.41
C VAL A 419 13.70 19.49 4.02
N LEU A 420 14.93 19.58 3.53
CA LEU A 420 15.56 20.79 3.02
C LEU A 420 15.86 20.60 1.54
N THR A 421 15.60 21.60 0.73
CA THR A 421 16.10 21.66 -0.65
C THR A 421 16.98 22.88 -0.85
N LEU A 422 18.04 22.74 -1.66
CA LEU A 422 18.87 23.87 -2.09
C LEU A 422 18.55 24.24 -3.54
N GLY A 423 18.33 25.53 -3.77
CA GLY A 423 18.28 26.12 -5.10
C GLY A 423 19.67 26.22 -5.74
N MET A 424 19.70 26.43 -7.06
CA MET A 424 20.97 26.62 -7.80
C MET A 424 21.71 27.91 -7.38
N ASP A 425 20.99 28.87 -6.83
CA ASP A 425 21.45 30.11 -6.22
C ASP A 425 21.89 29.94 -4.76
N GLY A 426 21.77 28.74 -4.20
CA GLY A 426 22.03 28.45 -2.79
C GLY A 426 20.87 28.79 -1.87
N GLU A 427 19.69 29.14 -2.38
CA GLU A 427 18.52 29.40 -1.55
C GLU A 427 18.04 28.11 -0.87
N ALA A 428 18.06 28.12 0.47
CA ALA A 428 17.57 27.03 1.28
C ALA A 428 16.04 27.11 1.44
N THR A 429 15.35 26.00 1.19
CA THR A 429 13.90 25.91 1.36
C THR A 429 13.55 24.69 2.21
N PHE A 430 12.87 24.92 3.32
CA PHE A 430 12.36 23.85 4.18
C PHE A 430 10.98 23.38 3.74
N TRP A 431 10.76 22.07 3.82
CA TRP A 431 9.50 21.39 3.58
C TRP A 431 9.10 20.65 4.87
N GLU A 432 7.97 21.02 5.46
CA GLU A 432 7.41 20.35 6.65
C GLU A 432 6.53 19.18 6.20
N SER A 433 7.04 17.96 6.37
CA SER A 433 6.45 16.73 5.81
C SER A 433 5.06 16.42 6.35
N LEU A 434 4.75 16.82 7.59
CA LEU A 434 3.44 16.58 8.22
C LEU A 434 2.35 17.57 7.80
N THR A 435 2.72 18.72 7.22
CA THR A 435 1.74 19.78 6.86
C THR A 435 1.70 20.07 5.37
N GLY A 436 2.76 19.70 4.65
CA GLY A 436 2.98 20.07 3.25
C GLY A 436 3.41 21.53 3.07
N HIS A 437 3.60 22.29 4.16
CA HIS A 437 4.04 23.68 4.08
C HIS A 437 5.51 23.79 3.71
N ARG A 438 5.82 24.93 3.09
CA ARG A 438 7.15 25.26 2.61
C ARG A 438 7.56 26.63 3.10
N TYR A 439 8.82 26.74 3.53
CA TYR A 439 9.37 27.95 4.12
C TYR A 439 10.70 28.26 3.43
N SER A 440 10.81 29.45 2.82
CA SER A 440 12.11 29.94 2.34
C SER A 440 12.96 30.36 3.55
N HIS A 441 14.22 29.95 3.56
CA HIS A 441 15.18 30.34 4.58
C HIS A 441 15.98 31.55 4.13
N GLN A 442 15.93 32.61 4.94
CA GLN A 442 16.77 33.78 4.78
C GLN A 442 17.61 33.90 6.06
N PRO A 443 18.94 33.70 5.99
CA PRO A 443 19.79 33.75 7.17
C PRO A 443 19.84 35.18 7.72
N ILE A 444 19.71 35.29 9.03
CA ILE A 444 19.96 36.52 9.79
C ILE A 444 21.47 36.71 9.85
N ASN A 445 21.96 37.87 9.41
CA ASN A 445 23.36 38.24 9.60
C ASN A 445 23.48 39.06 10.90
N PRO A 446 24.08 38.50 11.98
CA PRO A 446 24.20 39.21 13.25
C PRO A 446 25.10 40.45 13.18
N ASP A 447 25.95 40.56 12.15
CA ASP A 447 26.88 41.67 11.96
C ASP A 447 26.27 42.83 11.13
N ASP A 448 25.03 42.69 10.63
CA ASP A 448 24.38 43.74 9.85
C ASP A 448 24.06 44.97 10.73
N PRO A 449 24.12 46.20 10.16
CA PRO A 449 23.77 47.42 10.88
C PRO A 449 22.33 47.38 11.42
N PRO A 450 22.03 48.03 12.57
CA PRO A 450 20.67 48.06 13.15
C PRO A 450 19.58 48.64 12.23
N ALA A 451 19.97 49.37 11.19
CA ALA A 451 19.06 49.93 10.19
C ALA A 451 18.59 48.91 9.14
N VAL A 452 19.25 47.75 9.03
CA VAL A 452 18.85 46.66 8.14
C VAL A 452 17.75 45.85 8.80
N GLU A 453 16.58 45.78 8.17
CA GLU A 453 15.49 44.96 8.66
C GLU A 453 15.86 43.47 8.53
N GLN A 454 15.95 42.79 9.67
CA GLN A 454 16.28 41.37 9.71
C GLN A 454 15.08 40.52 9.26
N PRO A 455 15.31 39.44 8.50
CA PRO A 455 14.25 38.53 8.12
C PRO A 455 13.64 37.87 9.35
N ARG A 456 12.31 37.68 9.35
CA ARG A 456 11.61 36.97 10.43
C ARG A 456 11.44 35.50 10.06
N PRO A 457 12.00 34.55 10.83
CA PRO A 457 11.83 33.13 10.57
C PRO A 457 10.35 32.74 10.62
N GLN A 458 9.84 32.15 9.52
CA GLN A 458 8.46 31.65 9.44
C GLN A 458 8.35 30.14 9.69
N TYR A 459 9.49 29.44 9.64
CA TYR A 459 9.56 28.00 9.83
C TYR A 459 9.53 27.61 11.32
N PRO A 460 9.11 26.36 11.65
CA PRO A 460 9.03 25.90 13.03
C PRO A 460 10.36 25.39 13.61
N TYR A 461 11.47 25.46 12.86
CA TYR A 461 12.77 24.90 13.23
C TYR A 461 13.61 25.87 14.05
N ARG A 462 14.22 25.38 15.14
CA ARG A 462 15.10 26.14 16.03
C ARG A 462 16.57 25.83 15.77
N SER A 463 16.94 24.55 15.79
CA SER A 463 18.33 24.13 15.53
C SER A 463 18.42 23.01 14.50
N VAL A 464 19.57 22.90 13.82
CA VAL A 464 19.89 21.86 12.84
C VAL A 464 21.20 21.17 13.20
N GLY A 465 21.16 19.86 13.36
CA GLY A 465 22.33 19.06 13.72
C GLY A 465 23.01 18.41 12.53
N CYS A 466 22.25 17.75 11.65
CA CYS A 466 22.79 17.16 10.43
C CYS A 466 21.77 17.14 9.29
N VAL A 467 22.27 17.05 8.07
CA VAL A 467 21.50 16.84 6.86
C VAL A 467 22.09 15.69 6.06
N PHE A 468 21.25 14.92 5.36
CA PHE A 468 21.73 13.80 4.58
C PHE A 468 20.76 13.42 3.46
N ASN A 469 21.27 12.72 2.47
CA ASN A 469 20.47 11.98 1.52
C ASN A 469 21.12 10.60 1.27
N HIS A 470 20.81 9.99 0.14
CA HIS A 470 21.31 8.66 -0.23
C HIS A 470 22.79 8.61 -0.63
N GLN A 471 23.43 9.76 -0.88
CA GLN A 471 24.81 9.87 -1.36
C GLN A 471 25.73 10.55 -0.35
N VAL A 472 25.21 11.56 0.37
CA VAL A 472 26.01 12.44 1.22
C VAL A 472 25.41 12.56 2.63
N PHE A 473 26.28 12.89 3.58
CA PHE A 473 25.94 13.15 4.98
C PHE A 473 26.80 14.30 5.48
N TYR A 474 26.17 15.33 6.04
CA TYR A 474 26.82 16.51 6.61
C TYR A 474 26.34 16.75 8.05
N ALA A 475 27.26 16.95 8.98
CA ALA A 475 26.93 17.49 10.29
C ALA A 475 27.32 18.96 10.39
N ASN A 476 26.43 19.74 10.99
CA ASN A 476 26.65 21.15 11.23
C ASN A 476 27.80 21.32 12.23
N SER A 477 28.89 21.99 11.83
CA SER A 477 30.05 22.35 12.65
C SER A 477 30.24 23.87 12.80
N GLN A 478 29.28 24.68 12.34
CA GLN A 478 29.25 26.13 12.52
C GLN A 478 29.29 26.51 14.01
N PRO A 479 29.66 27.75 14.40
CA PRO A 479 29.73 28.16 15.81
C PRO A 479 28.45 27.91 16.62
N THR A 480 27.29 28.05 15.97
CA THR A 480 25.96 27.78 16.52
C THR A 480 25.21 26.77 15.64
N ASP A 481 24.27 26.05 16.23
CA ASP A 481 23.35 25.14 15.53
C ASP A 481 21.98 25.78 15.25
N ALA A 482 21.78 27.05 15.61
CA ALA A 482 20.54 27.78 15.36
C ALA A 482 20.26 27.95 13.86
N VAL A 483 19.05 27.60 13.43
CA VAL A 483 18.66 27.62 12.01
C VAL A 483 18.66 29.05 11.47
N GLU A 484 18.23 30.03 12.26
CA GLU A 484 18.05 31.42 11.84
C GLU A 484 19.33 32.09 11.32
N VAL A 485 20.50 31.71 11.84
CA VAL A 485 21.81 32.20 11.39
C VAL A 485 22.62 31.14 10.64
N CYS A 486 22.01 29.98 10.35
CA CYS A 486 22.69 28.87 9.68
C CYS A 486 22.92 29.18 8.20
N HIS A 487 24.17 29.00 7.75
CA HIS A 487 24.52 29.02 6.34
C HIS A 487 24.51 27.60 5.77
N PHE A 488 23.58 27.32 4.86
CA PHE A 488 23.45 26.02 4.20
C PHE A 488 24.36 25.88 2.97
N ASN A 489 25.64 26.20 3.15
CA ASN A 489 26.66 25.98 2.12
C ASN A 489 27.45 24.71 2.44
N PHE A 490 27.07 23.57 1.85
CA PHE A 490 27.71 22.28 2.13
C PHE A 490 29.09 22.11 1.51
N THR A 491 29.53 23.03 0.64
CA THR A 491 30.92 23.02 0.13
C THR A 491 31.90 23.67 1.13
N ASP A 492 31.40 24.41 2.13
CA ASP A 492 32.23 24.99 3.18
C ASP A 492 32.48 23.98 4.30
N GLU A 493 33.64 23.32 4.23
CA GLU A 493 34.08 22.34 5.23
C GLU A 493 34.29 22.94 6.63
N SER A 494 34.39 24.27 6.76
CA SER A 494 34.49 24.92 8.07
C SER A 494 33.13 24.95 8.80
N GLY A 495 32.04 25.07 8.04
CA GLY A 495 30.67 25.07 8.53
C GLY A 495 30.02 23.68 8.58
N TRP A 496 30.43 22.75 7.72
CA TRP A 496 29.84 21.43 7.61
C TRP A 496 30.90 20.34 7.52
N LYS A 497 30.91 19.40 8.47
CA LYS A 497 31.75 18.20 8.36
C LYS A 497 31.02 17.17 7.49
N ALA A 498 31.61 16.81 6.36
CA ALA A 498 31.10 15.76 5.47
C ALA A 498 31.63 14.37 5.86
N MET A 499 30.84 13.32 5.61
CA MET A 499 31.36 11.96 5.48
C MET A 499 31.88 11.70 4.06
N SER A 500 32.76 10.70 3.91
CA SER A 500 33.22 10.21 2.62
C SER A 500 32.04 9.59 1.86
N GLU A 501 31.84 10.05 0.63
CA GLU A 501 30.84 9.49 -0.27
C GLU A 501 31.11 8.02 -0.57
N GLU A 502 32.38 7.62 -0.69
CA GLU A 502 32.77 6.22 -0.91
C GLU A 502 32.38 5.34 0.26
N ALA A 503 32.57 5.84 1.49
CA ALA A 503 32.13 5.14 2.69
C ALA A 503 30.60 4.98 2.70
N ILE A 504 29.84 6.03 2.37
CA ILE A 504 28.37 5.95 2.25
C ILE A 504 27.97 4.99 1.13
N LYS A 505 28.55 5.10 -0.06
CA LYS A 505 28.29 4.24 -1.23
C LYS A 505 28.62 2.77 -0.93
N SER A 506 29.57 2.47 -0.05
CA SER A 506 29.91 1.09 0.34
C SER A 506 28.76 0.34 1.03
N VAL A 507 27.85 1.08 1.68
CA VAL A 507 26.68 0.54 2.40
C VAL A 507 25.34 0.94 1.76
N CYS A 508 25.30 2.06 1.04
CA CYS A 508 24.09 2.64 0.45
C CYS A 508 24.11 2.71 -1.08
N GLY A 509 25.19 2.37 -1.79
CA GLY A 509 25.36 2.60 -3.23
C GLY A 509 24.63 1.63 -4.16
N GLU A 510 24.59 1.94 -5.46
CA GLU A 510 24.11 1.01 -6.50
C GLU A 510 25.21 -0.05 -6.76
N GLY A 511 24.89 -1.33 -6.59
CA GLY A 511 25.85 -2.44 -6.69
C GLY A 511 26.27 -3.05 -5.35
N THR A 512 25.76 -2.54 -4.22
CA THR A 512 25.71 -3.35 -3.00
C THR A 512 24.72 -4.49 -3.25
N LEU A 513 25.18 -5.72 -3.13
CA LEU A 513 24.37 -6.93 -3.22
C LEU A 513 24.35 -7.59 -1.84
N PRO A 514 23.17 -7.84 -1.24
CA PRO A 514 21.86 -7.30 -1.64
C PRO A 514 21.86 -5.78 -1.60
N LEU A 515 21.09 -5.16 -2.50
CA LEU A 515 20.84 -3.72 -2.38
C LEU A 515 20.20 -3.49 -1.01
N GLY A 516 20.37 -2.28 -0.45
CA GLY A 516 19.58 -1.86 0.71
C GLY A 516 18.07 -2.04 0.49
N PRO A 517 17.22 -1.60 1.44
CA PRO A 517 15.77 -1.75 1.30
C PRO A 517 15.31 -1.33 -0.10
N VAL A 518 14.61 -2.22 -0.81
CA VAL A 518 14.11 -1.95 -2.16
C VAL A 518 13.05 -0.86 -2.05
N PHE A 519 13.16 0.19 -2.86
CA PHE A 519 12.21 1.29 -2.83
C PHE A 519 10.97 0.91 -3.66
N PRO A 520 9.79 0.79 -3.02
CA PRO A 520 8.57 0.41 -3.70
C PRO A 520 8.13 1.51 -4.70
N PRO A 521 7.65 1.18 -5.91
CA PRO A 521 6.90 2.15 -6.68
C PRO A 521 5.60 2.50 -5.95
N LEU A 522 5.13 3.72 -6.18
CA LEU A 522 3.82 4.14 -5.70
C LEU A 522 2.69 3.42 -6.45
N CYS A 523 1.65 3.04 -5.72
CA CYS A 523 0.43 2.46 -6.27
C CYS A 523 -0.65 3.55 -6.42
N ALA A 524 -1.35 3.53 -7.55
CA ALA A 524 -2.51 4.39 -7.76
C ALA A 524 -3.63 4.09 -6.74
N SER A 525 -4.44 5.10 -6.41
CA SER A 525 -5.67 4.84 -5.67
C SER A 525 -6.61 3.98 -6.50
N LEU A 526 -7.32 3.08 -5.82
CA LEU A 526 -8.32 2.21 -6.45
C LEU A 526 -9.74 2.76 -6.28
N PHE A 527 -9.87 3.92 -5.62
CA PHE A 527 -11.15 4.53 -5.35
C PHE A 527 -11.55 5.52 -6.43
N ASP A 528 -12.84 5.52 -6.77
CA ASP A 528 -13.44 6.60 -7.54
C ASP A 528 -13.76 7.77 -6.59
N PRO A 529 -13.11 8.94 -6.74
CA PRO A 529 -13.33 10.09 -5.87
C PRO A 529 -14.75 10.64 -5.95
N GLY A 530 -15.41 10.53 -7.11
CA GLY A 530 -16.78 11.00 -7.33
C GLY A 530 -17.80 10.15 -6.57
N LEU A 531 -17.68 8.81 -6.68
CA LEU A 531 -18.54 7.88 -5.94
C LEU A 531 -18.34 8.03 -4.43
N LEU A 532 -17.09 8.06 -3.95
CA LEU A 532 -16.81 8.24 -2.53
C LEU A 532 -17.37 9.56 -1.98
N SER A 533 -17.30 10.64 -2.76
CA SER A 533 -17.85 11.93 -2.36
C SER A 533 -19.37 11.86 -2.19
N ALA A 534 -20.06 11.22 -3.14
CA ALA A 534 -21.51 11.09 -3.11
C ALA A 534 -22.00 10.21 -1.94
N ASP A 535 -21.33 9.07 -1.71
CA ASP A 535 -21.67 8.14 -0.62
C ASP A 535 -21.49 8.81 0.74
N LEU A 536 -20.34 9.46 0.98
CA LEU A 536 -20.08 10.21 2.21
C LEU A 536 -21.06 11.37 2.42
N GLU A 537 -21.43 12.09 1.35
CA GLU A 537 -22.43 13.15 1.43
C GLU A 537 -23.79 12.60 1.88
N LEU A 538 -24.22 11.47 1.33
CA LEU A 538 -25.47 10.81 1.69
C LEU A 538 -25.46 10.35 3.16
N GLU A 539 -24.40 9.70 3.61
CA GLU A 539 -24.26 9.27 5.00
C GLU A 539 -24.31 10.46 5.98
N LEU A 540 -23.60 11.55 5.67
CA LEU A 540 -23.64 12.75 6.50
C LEU A 540 -25.02 13.41 6.52
N ARG A 541 -25.77 13.40 5.42
CA ARG A 541 -27.16 13.88 5.39
C ARG A 541 -28.05 13.08 6.33
N VAL A 542 -27.89 11.76 6.36
CA VAL A 542 -28.63 10.88 7.29
C VAL A 542 -28.28 11.25 8.73
N LEU A 543 -27.00 11.33 9.08
CA LEU A 543 -26.54 11.66 10.43
C LEU A 543 -27.02 13.04 10.91
N VAL A 544 -26.97 14.05 10.05
CA VAL A 544 -27.51 15.39 10.36
C VAL A 544 -29.02 15.34 10.58
N THR A 545 -29.74 14.59 9.75
CA THR A 545 -31.20 14.47 9.84
C THR A 545 -31.61 13.79 11.15
N GLU A 546 -30.92 12.72 11.53
CA GLU A 546 -31.12 12.02 12.81
C GLU A 546 -30.83 12.94 14.00
N HIS A 547 -29.65 13.58 14.00
CA HIS A 547 -29.27 14.49 15.09
C HIS A 547 -30.26 15.65 15.26
N ARG A 548 -30.74 16.23 14.15
CA ARG A 548 -31.76 17.30 14.20
C ARG A 548 -33.11 16.80 14.71
N LYS A 549 -33.50 15.58 14.34
CA LYS A 549 -34.72 14.93 14.83
C LYS A 549 -34.67 14.76 16.35
N ASP A 550 -33.51 14.37 16.91
CA ASP A 550 -33.31 14.24 18.36
C ASP A 550 -33.44 15.59 19.08
N LEU A 551 -33.11 16.71 18.41
CA LEU A 551 -33.31 18.08 18.90
C LEU A 551 -34.73 18.62 18.68
N GLY A 552 -35.64 17.83 18.11
CA GLY A 552 -37.00 18.25 17.74
C GLY A 552 -37.05 19.23 16.58
N LEU A 553 -36.04 19.25 15.71
CA LEU A 553 -35.92 20.16 14.57
C LEU A 553 -36.31 19.47 13.26
N THR A 554 -36.96 20.21 12.36
CA THR A 554 -37.23 19.75 10.99
C THR A 554 -36.01 19.94 10.10
N THR A 555 -35.73 19.00 9.21
CA THR A 555 -34.60 19.07 8.27
C THR A 555 -35.11 19.25 6.85
N VAL A 556 -34.64 20.30 6.18
CA VAL A 556 -34.95 20.57 4.78
C VAL A 556 -33.64 20.81 4.03
N TRP A 557 -33.32 19.90 3.11
CA TRP A 557 -32.10 19.97 2.30
C TRP A 557 -32.26 20.91 1.10
N ASP A 558 -31.20 21.64 0.80
CA ASP A 558 -31.06 22.50 -0.38
C ASP A 558 -29.92 21.96 -1.26
N ASN A 559 -30.32 21.26 -2.32
CA ASN A 559 -29.38 20.63 -3.27
C ASN A 559 -28.64 21.67 -4.12
N GLU A 560 -29.29 22.81 -4.44
CA GLU A 560 -28.64 23.88 -5.19
C GLU A 560 -27.56 24.52 -4.34
N LEU A 561 -27.88 24.88 -3.09
CA LEU A 561 -26.89 25.40 -2.16
C LEU A 561 -25.74 24.41 -1.96
N SER A 562 -26.03 23.11 -1.81
CA SER A 562 -25.01 22.06 -1.70
C SER A 562 -24.10 22.01 -2.93
N TYR A 563 -24.65 22.14 -4.14
CA TYR A 563 -23.87 22.23 -5.36
C TYR A 563 -22.96 23.46 -5.39
N LEU A 564 -23.47 24.62 -4.96
CA LEU A 564 -22.71 25.88 -4.91
C LEU A 564 -21.53 25.87 -3.94
N LEU A 565 -21.46 24.92 -2.99
CA LEU A 565 -20.28 24.75 -2.11
C LEU A 565 -19.11 24.06 -2.82
N THR A 566 -19.34 23.41 -3.97
CA THR A 566 -18.32 22.63 -4.70
C THR A 566 -17.07 23.44 -5.06
N PRO A 567 -17.18 24.67 -5.62
CA PRO A 567 -16.01 25.47 -5.98
C PRO A 567 -15.14 25.84 -4.78
N ALA A 568 -15.73 26.11 -3.61
CA ALA A 568 -14.97 26.41 -2.40
C ALA A 568 -14.12 25.22 -1.95
N LEU A 569 -14.70 24.02 -1.92
CA LEU A 569 -13.96 22.80 -1.56
C LEU A 569 -12.86 22.46 -2.58
N ALA A 570 -13.10 22.73 -3.87
CA ALA A 570 -12.09 22.59 -4.90
C ALA A 570 -10.93 23.58 -4.71
N ALA A 571 -11.24 24.84 -4.43
CA ALA A 571 -10.26 25.88 -4.16
C ALA A 571 -9.37 25.55 -2.96
N TYR A 572 -9.92 25.03 -1.86
CA TYR A 572 -9.14 24.67 -0.68
C TYR A 572 -8.11 23.58 -0.97
N GLU A 573 -8.45 22.54 -1.74
CA GLU A 573 -7.46 21.52 -2.11
C GLU A 573 -6.43 22.06 -3.13
N GLN A 574 -6.87 22.91 -4.07
CA GLN A 574 -5.97 23.55 -5.02
C GLN A 574 -4.94 24.45 -4.31
N GLU A 575 -5.37 25.18 -3.29
CA GLU A 575 -4.46 25.98 -2.46
C GLU A 575 -3.41 25.10 -1.76
N ARG A 576 -3.83 23.95 -1.22
CA ARG A 576 -2.91 23.00 -0.57
C ARG A 576 -1.90 22.36 -1.52
N THR A 577 -2.26 22.19 -2.79
CA THR A 577 -1.38 21.58 -3.81
C THR A 577 -0.50 22.58 -4.54
N THR A 578 -0.95 23.82 -4.70
CA THR A 578 -0.25 24.86 -5.49
C THR A 578 0.39 25.96 -4.63
N GLY A 579 -0.14 26.19 -3.43
CA GLY A 579 0.16 27.36 -2.60
C GLY A 579 -0.51 28.64 -3.08
N GLN A 580 -1.44 28.56 -4.04
CA GLN A 580 -2.13 29.72 -4.61
C GLN A 580 -3.62 29.70 -4.25
N ILE A 581 -4.11 30.83 -3.74
CA ILE A 581 -5.53 31.04 -3.45
C ILE A 581 -6.24 31.41 -4.76
N SER A 582 -7.35 30.73 -5.07
CA SER A 582 -8.17 30.99 -6.27
C SER A 582 -9.65 30.69 -6.02
N GLY A 583 -10.56 31.27 -6.80
CA GLY A 583 -11.99 30.90 -6.82
C GLY A 583 -12.89 31.46 -5.71
N ASN A 584 -12.37 32.30 -4.81
CA ASN A 584 -13.15 32.85 -3.69
C ASN A 584 -14.20 33.89 -4.15
N GLU A 585 -13.87 34.70 -5.17
CA GLU A 585 -14.78 35.75 -5.65
C GLU A 585 -16.02 35.17 -6.32
N GLU A 586 -15.85 34.19 -7.21
CA GLU A 586 -16.93 33.51 -7.91
C GLU A 586 -17.85 32.77 -6.93
N PHE A 587 -17.26 32.12 -5.93
CA PHE A 587 -18.01 31.47 -4.85
C PHE A 587 -18.86 32.48 -4.07
N GLN A 588 -18.29 33.60 -3.65
CA GLN A 588 -19.03 34.64 -2.91
C GLN A 588 -20.16 35.24 -3.75
N GLN A 589 -19.93 35.49 -5.05
CA GLN A 589 -20.97 35.98 -5.95
C GLN A 589 -22.11 34.97 -6.10
N ALA A 590 -21.79 33.67 -6.26
CA ALA A 590 -22.80 32.62 -6.38
C ALA A 590 -23.65 32.50 -5.10
N ILE A 591 -23.03 32.53 -3.92
CA ILE A 591 -23.74 32.48 -2.64
C ILE A 591 -24.62 33.72 -2.45
N ARG A 592 -24.11 34.93 -2.74
CA ARG A 592 -24.90 36.17 -2.65
C ARG A 592 -26.14 36.16 -3.55
N ARG A 593 -26.09 35.48 -4.69
CA ARG A 593 -27.26 35.31 -5.58
C ARG A 593 -28.24 34.25 -5.09
N ALA A 594 -27.75 33.19 -4.44
CA ALA A 594 -28.56 32.07 -3.97
C ALA A 594 -29.22 32.29 -2.59
N VAL A 595 -28.75 33.27 -1.84
CA VAL A 595 -29.27 33.66 -0.52
C VAL A 595 -30.23 34.83 -0.72
N PRO A 596 -31.54 34.67 -0.47
CA PRO A 596 -32.51 35.74 -0.66
C PRO A 596 -32.28 36.92 0.30
N ASP A 597 -32.78 38.10 -0.07
CA ASP A 597 -32.73 39.27 0.80
C ASP A 597 -33.34 38.98 2.18
N GLY A 598 -32.68 39.50 3.23
CA GLY A 598 -33.06 39.26 4.62
C GLY A 598 -32.73 37.85 5.16
N HIS A 599 -32.09 36.99 4.37
CA HIS A 599 -31.56 35.70 4.85
C HIS A 599 -30.08 35.82 5.21
N THR A 600 -29.64 34.97 6.13
CA THR A 600 -28.25 34.79 6.53
C THR A 600 -27.74 33.47 5.98
N PHE A 601 -26.49 33.47 5.52
CA PHE A 601 -25.74 32.26 5.16
C PHE A 601 -24.62 32.02 6.18
N LYS A 602 -24.50 30.78 6.64
CA LYS A 602 -23.37 30.30 7.43
C LYS A 602 -22.78 29.07 6.76
N GLY A 603 -21.46 28.99 6.68
CA GLY A 603 -20.74 27.85 6.10
C GLY A 603 -19.52 27.47 6.95
N PHE A 604 -19.28 26.18 7.09
CA PHE A 604 -18.18 25.62 7.88
C PHE A 604 -17.45 24.54 7.05
N PRO A 605 -16.32 24.90 6.42
CA PRO A 605 -15.46 23.95 5.73
C PRO A 605 -14.49 23.27 6.69
N ILE A 606 -14.23 21.98 6.48
CA ILE A 606 -13.29 21.18 7.28
C ILE A 606 -12.70 20.05 6.42
N GLN A 607 -11.47 19.65 6.72
CA GLN A 607 -10.77 18.54 6.06
C GLN A 607 -10.54 17.38 7.02
N PHE A 608 -10.71 16.15 6.53
CA PHE A 608 -10.31 14.91 7.20
C PHE A 608 -9.34 14.10 6.32
N LEU A 609 -8.57 13.22 6.97
CA LEU A 609 -7.66 12.24 6.33
C LEU A 609 -8.30 10.84 6.20
N HIS A 610 -9.54 10.69 6.64
CA HIS A 610 -10.26 9.43 6.67
C HIS A 610 -11.65 9.56 6.04
N ARG A 611 -12.24 8.42 5.68
CA ARG A 611 -13.53 8.33 4.98
C ARG A 611 -14.69 7.86 5.89
N ASN A 612 -14.52 7.88 7.21
CA ASN A 612 -15.59 7.49 8.14
C ASN A 612 -16.54 8.66 8.42
N ALA A 613 -17.77 8.59 7.89
CA ALA A 613 -18.78 9.66 8.02
C ALA A 613 -19.19 9.93 9.48
N ARG A 614 -19.37 8.88 10.29
CA ARG A 614 -19.75 9.01 11.72
C ARG A 614 -18.67 9.71 12.52
N ARG A 615 -17.41 9.29 12.35
CA ARG A 615 -16.24 9.91 12.99
C ARG A 615 -16.08 11.37 12.53
N ALA A 616 -16.27 11.63 11.24
CA ALA A 616 -16.22 12.99 10.69
C ALA A 616 -17.32 13.87 11.31
N PHE A 617 -18.58 13.41 11.31
CA PHE A 617 -19.71 14.16 11.86
C PHE A 617 -19.54 14.48 13.35
N ALA A 618 -19.18 13.48 14.17
CA ALA A 618 -18.87 13.68 15.58
C ALA A 618 -17.71 14.66 15.79
N GLY A 619 -16.70 14.61 14.91
CA GLY A 619 -15.59 15.58 14.91
C GLY A 619 -16.03 17.00 14.60
N CYS A 620 -16.92 17.17 13.62
CA CYS A 620 -17.49 18.46 13.22
C CYS A 620 -18.32 19.09 14.33
N LEU A 621 -19.17 18.31 15.02
CA LEU A 621 -20.02 18.81 16.11
C LEU A 621 -19.26 19.37 17.32
N ARG A 622 -17.96 19.06 17.47
CA ARG A 622 -17.12 19.70 18.50
C ARG A 622 -16.80 21.17 18.20
N SER A 623 -16.99 21.61 16.95
CA SER A 623 -16.83 23.01 16.56
C SER A 623 -18.15 23.76 16.83
N PRO A 624 -18.14 24.85 17.63
CA PRO A 624 -19.35 25.61 17.92
C PRO A 624 -19.98 26.18 16.63
N VAL A 625 -19.17 26.53 15.63
CA VAL A 625 -19.66 27.04 14.34
C VAL A 625 -20.46 25.96 13.59
N CYS A 626 -19.99 24.70 13.61
CA CYS A 626 -20.70 23.61 12.97
C CYS A 626 -21.97 23.25 13.75
N GLU A 627 -21.87 23.19 15.08
CA GLU A 627 -23.01 22.95 15.96
C GLU A 627 -24.11 23.98 15.73
N GLU A 628 -23.78 25.28 15.64
CA GLU A 628 -24.74 26.35 15.30
C GLU A 628 -25.40 26.15 13.94
N ILE A 629 -24.66 25.70 12.92
CA ILE A 629 -25.21 25.43 11.58
C ILE A 629 -26.16 24.24 11.63
N VAL A 630 -25.73 23.13 12.23
CA VAL A 630 -26.51 21.88 12.28
C VAL A 630 -27.73 22.01 13.19
N SER A 631 -27.62 22.75 14.30
CA SER A 631 -28.72 23.02 15.24
C SER A 631 -29.53 24.28 14.91
N CYS A 632 -29.25 24.91 13.76
CA CYS A 632 -29.85 26.19 13.37
C CYS A 632 -31.38 26.17 13.46
N ARG A 633 -31.91 27.19 14.13
CA ARG A 633 -33.34 27.49 14.31
C ARG A 633 -33.65 28.83 13.64
N GLY A 634 -34.83 28.94 13.07
CA GLY A 634 -35.30 30.16 12.40
C GLY A 634 -36.39 29.84 11.39
N ASP A 635 -36.84 30.88 10.69
CA ASP A 635 -37.77 30.73 9.59
C ASP A 635 -37.02 30.32 8.31
N HIS A 636 -37.64 29.46 7.51
CA HIS A 636 -37.09 29.03 6.22
C HIS A 636 -35.67 28.45 6.30
N VAL A 637 -35.33 27.74 7.38
CA VAL A 637 -34.02 27.07 7.52
C VAL A 637 -33.86 26.02 6.42
N ARG A 638 -32.81 26.17 5.62
CA ARG A 638 -32.38 25.24 4.58
C ARG A 638 -30.94 24.83 4.84
N LEU A 639 -30.70 23.53 4.87
CA LEU A 639 -29.39 22.95 5.13
C LEU A 639 -28.76 22.47 3.84
N ALA A 640 -27.44 22.56 3.79
CA ALA A 640 -26.63 22.04 2.71
C ALA A 640 -25.42 21.33 3.30
N VAL A 641 -25.04 20.21 2.68
CA VAL A 641 -23.78 19.55 2.95
C VAL A 641 -23.18 19.15 1.61
N ARG A 642 -21.89 19.43 1.46
CA ARG A 642 -21.13 19.03 0.28
C ARG A 642 -19.87 18.33 0.70
N VAL A 643 -19.55 17.22 0.03
CA VAL A 643 -18.32 16.46 0.24
C VAL A 643 -17.53 16.40 -1.05
N ARG A 644 -16.22 16.57 -0.96
CA ARG A 644 -15.25 16.40 -2.05
C ARG A 644 -14.08 15.57 -1.56
N VAL A 645 -13.94 14.37 -2.11
CA VAL A 645 -12.81 13.48 -1.87
C VAL A 645 -11.79 13.64 -2.98
N PHE A 646 -10.54 13.87 -2.62
CA PHE A 646 -9.40 13.86 -3.53
C PHE A 646 -8.52 12.67 -3.19
N THR A 647 -8.26 11.83 -4.18
CA THR A 647 -7.47 10.60 -4.04
C THR A 647 -6.02 10.85 -4.42
N TYR A 648 -5.12 10.30 -3.63
CA TYR A 648 -3.68 10.33 -3.82
C TYR A 648 -3.13 8.90 -3.90
N PRO A 649 -1.84 8.70 -4.22
CA PRO A 649 -1.23 7.38 -4.17
C PRO A 649 -1.44 6.66 -2.84
N GLU A 650 -1.27 5.34 -2.82
CA GLU A 650 -1.33 4.51 -1.60
C GLU A 650 -2.67 4.60 -0.85
N GLN A 651 -3.76 4.93 -1.56
CA GLN A 651 -5.09 5.14 -0.97
C GLN A 651 -5.19 6.31 0.02
N ALA A 652 -4.19 7.19 0.07
CA ALA A 652 -4.29 8.44 0.79
C ALA A 652 -5.39 9.32 0.19
N CYS A 653 -6.07 10.11 1.02
CA CYS A 653 -7.13 10.99 0.53
C CYS A 653 -7.25 12.27 1.37
N ALA A 654 -7.71 13.32 0.72
CA ALA A 654 -8.20 14.53 1.38
C ALA A 654 -9.73 14.54 1.27
N VAL A 655 -10.43 14.46 2.40
CA VAL A 655 -11.89 14.51 2.47
C VAL A 655 -12.31 15.89 2.95
N TRP A 656 -12.73 16.74 2.02
CA TRP A 656 -13.28 18.06 2.33
C TRP A 656 -14.78 17.98 2.52
N ILE A 657 -15.27 18.54 3.62
CA ILE A 657 -16.69 18.62 3.96
C ILE A 657 -17.04 20.07 4.23
N MET A 658 -18.16 20.55 3.71
CA MET A 658 -18.71 21.83 4.08
C MET A 658 -20.17 21.67 4.51
N PHE A 659 -20.45 21.99 5.77
CA PHE A 659 -21.81 22.18 6.26
C PHE A 659 -22.21 23.62 6.07
N ALA A 660 -23.43 23.87 5.60
CA ALA A 660 -23.95 25.21 5.48
C ALA A 660 -25.45 25.26 5.80
N CYS A 661 -25.91 26.44 6.19
CA CYS A 661 -27.33 26.74 6.25
C CYS A 661 -27.61 28.12 5.66
N LYS A 662 -28.80 28.28 5.10
CA LYS A 662 -29.43 29.59 4.89
C LYS A 662 -30.74 29.64 5.64
N TYR A 663 -31.00 30.77 6.31
CA TYR A 663 -32.20 30.94 7.14
C TYR A 663 -32.56 32.42 7.22
N ARG A 664 -33.82 32.72 7.51
CA ARG A 664 -34.26 34.07 7.84
C ARG A 664 -34.13 34.26 9.35
N SER A 665 -33.35 35.25 9.78
CA SER A 665 -33.22 35.57 11.20
C SER A 665 -34.56 36.07 11.73
N ILE A 666 -35.04 35.47 12.81
CA ILE A 666 -36.14 36.01 13.60
C ILE A 666 -35.45 36.86 14.67
N LEU A 667 -35.54 38.18 14.54
CA LEU A 667 -35.11 39.11 15.60
C LEU A 667 -36.00 38.95 16.83
#